data_AF-A0A357AW84-F1
#
_entry.id   AF-A0A357AW84-F1
#
_cell.length_a   1.000
_cell.length_b   1.000
_cell.length_c   1.000
_cell.angle_alpha   90.00
_cell.angle_beta   90.00
_cell.angle_gamma   90.00
#
_symmetry.space_group_name_H-M   'P 1'
#
loop_
_entity.id
_entity.type
_entity.pdbx_description
1 polymer ?
#
loop_
_entity_poly.entity_id
_entity_poly.type
_entity_poly.pdbx_seq_one_letter_code
_entity_poly.pdbx_strand_id
1 'polypeptide(L)'
;NELGLPVPRGFAITARASALFLESGGLGRDLAERLENLPLEEPRALDAACEALRQKVLAAPLPGELTRELDAAYAALEARTRPDVRVAVRSSAVGEDTEASFAGQYSTILNVTREHLAGAYKAVLASKYTPHAVLYRTRHGLDDAETPMCVAVIEMVEAAAAGVAYTRDPADPRGEAFRVAGIWGLGEPLVGGEASADAFVLNRDTGAVLERSVARKETRLVNLPGGDTRTEPVPGELRDRPVLDGDQLRALLDHGLALERFFGRAQDLEWALDHEDRLVLLQCRPLGLEPLRDPGEAVQTAAPLLLSGGQTASRGAAAGLVFLAEGHDLADLPENALLVTRTTSPGFAALAGRLRGLVADVGSTASHLASVLREYRVPALVDVREATKVLVHGQAVTLDADARAVYAGEAVEVLAARAARPALAFETPAHRRLRALLDRLSPLNLTDPHAAHFTPEGCTTLHDVIRFAHEKAMKAMFSLPERLSGVHTARLKAQIPLDIRVVDLGGGLREGLTDCDEVRPEDIASVPMRAVWRGFTHPGITWSGSVNLDFRNLFTLFASSAAGLTGPDLPGGESFAVLAADYMNLNAKFGYHFANVDALCGDEAEKNAVSVQFAGGAGNYLGKSLRVSFLAGVLQRLGFSVDLSGDLLEASLSGLDRPGTEQALDQLGRLLGASRLLDVAISRQAQAEAMVEAFFREDYDFLDQATAAKLPGFHAVLGNWSRIEEDGRTWIVQDGSAWLPRLSAGLSGFLTRLVGPRYQEFLDTIGAYRYFPLAVAKGAELADGRLSVLVRPMAGIIDQAGGLALGLRNAGNYFVFRVNAVEQNVMFSEFVDGRRIIRAQRPLALDSGQTYRLEVEVSGGRMRGLVDGRLALEYDAGRPVAGYVGLWTKADSVTRFSGLALDAAAGVRLLC
;
A
#
# COMPACT_ATOMS: atom_id res chain seq x y z
N ASN A 1 -3.82 -21.56 47.49
CA ASN A 1 -3.66 -22.92 46.93
C ASN A 1 -5.04 -23.56 46.81
N GLU A 2 -5.85 -23.13 45.84
CA GLU A 2 -7.23 -23.63 45.67
C GLU A 2 -7.28 -25.10 45.21
N LEU A 3 -6.25 -25.54 44.47
CA LEU A 3 -6.15 -26.91 43.95
C LEU A 3 -5.54 -27.90 44.96
N GLY A 4 -5.06 -27.43 46.12
CA GLY A 4 -4.43 -28.29 47.12
C GLY A 4 -3.12 -28.97 46.66
N LEU A 5 -2.45 -28.44 45.64
CA LEU A 5 -1.22 -29.01 45.09
C LEU A 5 -0.02 -28.79 46.03
N PRO A 6 1.00 -29.67 46.00
CA PRO A 6 2.18 -29.53 46.87
C PRO A 6 3.01 -28.32 46.45
N VAL A 7 2.97 -27.26 47.24
CA VAL A 7 3.73 -26.02 47.02
C VAL A 7 4.44 -25.62 48.32
N PRO A 8 5.66 -25.05 48.23
CA PRO A 8 6.38 -24.59 49.40
C PRO A 8 5.64 -23.42 50.07
N ARG A 9 5.69 -23.39 51.40
CA ARG A 9 5.17 -22.29 52.20
C ARG A 9 6.05 -21.05 52.02
N GLY A 10 5.46 -19.87 52.16
CA GLY A 10 6.20 -18.62 52.01
C GLY A 10 5.40 -17.39 52.37
N PHE A 11 5.94 -16.24 52.01
CA PHE A 11 5.28 -14.94 52.05
C PHE A 11 5.76 -14.07 50.88
N ALA A 12 4.99 -13.03 50.55
CA ALA A 12 5.34 -12.09 49.49
C ALA A 12 5.59 -10.70 50.08
N ILE A 13 6.66 -10.06 49.62
CA ILE A 13 6.99 -8.66 49.87
C ILE A 13 6.35 -7.85 48.74
N THR A 14 5.47 -6.92 49.12
CA THR A 14 4.57 -6.25 48.18
C THR A 14 5.25 -5.11 47.41
N ALA A 15 4.67 -4.70 46.29
CA ALA A 15 5.08 -3.51 45.54
C ALA A 15 5.14 -2.24 46.41
N ARG A 16 4.29 -2.12 47.45
CA ARG A 16 4.33 -0.98 48.39
C ARG A 16 5.61 -0.96 49.21
N ALA A 17 6.16 -2.12 49.58
CA ALA A 17 7.43 -2.20 50.29
C ALA A 17 8.60 -1.71 49.41
N SER A 18 8.59 -2.05 48.12
CA SER A 18 9.54 -1.53 47.14
C SER A 18 9.41 -0.02 46.97
N ALA A 19 8.19 0.50 46.87
CA ALA A 19 7.93 1.94 46.82
C ALA A 19 8.44 2.66 48.07
N LEU A 20 8.14 2.14 49.28
CA LEU A 20 8.62 2.71 50.55
C LEU A 20 10.15 2.75 50.63
N PHE A 21 10.82 1.71 50.13
CA PHE A 21 12.27 1.66 50.06
C PHE A 21 12.85 2.71 49.10
N LEU A 22 12.23 2.88 47.91
CA LEU A 22 12.64 3.88 46.92
C LEU A 22 12.35 5.33 47.38
N GLU A 23 11.25 5.56 48.10
CA GLU A 23 10.91 6.86 48.70
C GLU A 23 11.91 7.26 49.82
N SER A 24 12.55 6.27 50.47
CA SER A 24 13.49 6.49 51.56
C SER A 24 14.78 7.17 51.08
N GLY A 25 15.14 8.27 51.73
CA GLY A 25 16.40 8.96 51.47
C GLY A 25 16.55 9.56 50.06
N GLY A 26 15.46 9.67 49.28
CA GLY A 26 15.46 10.21 47.92
C GLY A 26 16.04 9.27 46.86
N LEU A 27 16.22 7.97 47.19
CA LEU A 27 16.83 6.98 46.30
C LEU A 27 16.11 6.89 44.94
N GLY A 28 14.78 6.83 44.94
CA GLY A 28 13.98 6.68 43.72
C GLY A 28 14.16 7.85 42.73
N ARG A 29 14.31 9.08 43.25
CA ARG A 29 14.56 10.25 42.40
C ARG A 29 15.94 10.22 41.76
N ASP A 30 16.99 9.88 42.54
CA ASP A 30 18.36 9.75 42.02
C ASP A 30 18.46 8.62 40.99
N LEU A 31 17.74 7.50 41.19
CA LEU A 31 17.66 6.44 40.19
C LEU A 31 16.96 6.91 38.90
N ALA A 32 15.82 7.61 39.01
CA ALA A 32 15.10 8.13 37.85
C ALA A 32 15.94 9.10 37.01
N GLU A 33 16.58 10.10 37.63
CA GLU A 33 17.43 11.10 36.95
C GLU A 33 18.60 10.43 36.18
N ARG A 34 19.12 9.33 36.70
CA ARG A 34 20.20 8.56 36.06
C ARG A 34 19.71 7.66 34.94
N LEU A 35 18.53 7.06 35.09
CA LEU A 35 17.90 6.24 34.06
C LEU A 35 17.58 7.06 32.81
N GLU A 36 17.16 8.32 32.96
CA GLU A 36 16.88 9.24 31.84
C GLU A 36 18.12 9.52 30.96
N ASN A 37 19.32 9.44 31.54
CA ASN A 37 20.58 9.80 30.88
C ASN A 37 21.45 8.57 30.55
N LEU A 38 20.85 7.39 30.41
CA LEU A 38 21.61 6.17 30.13
C LEU A 38 22.16 6.12 28.70
N PRO A 39 23.44 5.74 28.53
CA PRO A 39 24.05 5.58 27.21
C PRO A 39 23.64 4.23 26.58
N LEU A 40 22.39 4.12 26.12
CA LEU A 40 21.78 2.88 25.61
C LEU A 40 22.50 2.29 24.38
N GLU A 41 23.21 3.14 23.64
CA GLU A 41 23.90 2.77 22.39
C GLU A 41 25.35 2.31 22.61
N GLU A 42 25.91 2.50 23.82
CA GLU A 42 27.29 2.17 24.14
C GLU A 42 27.37 1.07 25.21
N PRO A 43 27.56 -0.22 24.83
CA PRO A 43 27.45 -1.35 25.76
C PRO A 43 28.32 -1.22 27.03
N ARG A 44 29.59 -0.80 26.87
CA ARG A 44 30.53 -0.65 28.00
C ARG A 44 30.13 0.49 28.93
N ALA A 45 29.62 1.59 28.40
CA ALA A 45 29.18 2.72 29.19
C ALA A 45 27.87 2.40 29.93
N LEU A 46 26.97 1.65 29.27
CA LEU A 46 25.75 1.13 29.88
C LEU A 46 26.05 0.19 31.05
N ASP A 47 26.96 -0.76 30.88
CA ASP A 47 27.35 -1.70 31.94
C ASP A 47 27.84 -0.97 33.19
N ALA A 48 28.72 0.02 33.01
CA ALA A 48 29.24 0.85 34.10
C ALA A 48 28.13 1.67 34.79
N ALA A 49 27.22 2.25 34.01
CA ALA A 49 26.11 3.03 34.55
C ALA A 49 25.10 2.16 35.33
N CYS A 50 24.75 0.99 34.79
CA CYS A 50 23.91 0.00 35.45
C CYS A 50 24.53 -0.52 36.74
N GLU A 51 25.84 -0.79 36.76
CA GLU A 51 26.53 -1.20 37.98
C GLU A 51 26.49 -0.11 39.05
N ALA A 52 26.66 1.16 38.66
CA ALA A 52 26.52 2.29 39.59
C ALA A 52 25.10 2.39 40.19
N LEU A 53 24.05 2.14 39.40
CA LEU A 53 22.67 2.07 39.89
C LEU A 53 22.48 0.93 40.90
N ARG A 54 22.99 -0.27 40.57
CA ARG A 54 22.91 -1.45 41.45
C ARG A 54 23.59 -1.21 42.79
N GLN A 55 24.79 -0.65 42.79
CA GLN A 55 25.53 -0.37 44.02
C GLN A 55 24.81 0.63 44.92
N LYS A 56 24.10 1.62 44.35
CA LYS A 56 23.25 2.55 45.12
C LYS A 56 22.11 1.83 45.83
N VAL A 57 21.42 0.93 45.12
CA VAL A 57 20.34 0.13 45.69
C VAL A 57 20.86 -0.77 46.82
N LEU A 58 22.01 -1.42 46.62
CA LEU A 58 22.63 -2.28 47.63
C LEU A 58 23.12 -1.51 48.86
N ALA A 59 23.69 -0.32 48.67
CA ALA A 59 24.20 0.53 49.74
C ALA A 59 23.09 1.22 50.56
N ALA A 60 21.90 1.42 49.98
CA ALA A 60 20.80 2.08 50.67
C ALA A 60 20.31 1.29 51.90
N PRO A 61 20.05 1.97 53.04
CA PRO A 61 19.50 1.34 54.23
C PRO A 61 18.01 1.02 54.03
N LEU A 62 17.55 -0.13 54.52
CA LEU A 62 16.12 -0.43 54.57
C LEU A 62 15.42 0.44 55.62
N PRO A 63 14.22 0.97 55.34
CA PRO A 63 13.38 1.62 56.35
C PRO A 63 13.16 0.71 57.55
N GLY A 64 13.26 1.25 58.77
CA GLY A 64 13.15 0.44 60.00
C GLY A 64 11.80 -0.27 60.16
N GLU A 65 10.74 0.26 59.56
CA GLU A 65 9.45 -0.43 59.46
C GLU A 65 9.55 -1.69 58.59
N LEU A 66 10.14 -1.58 57.41
CA LEU A 66 10.31 -2.70 56.49
C LEU A 66 11.18 -3.81 57.10
N THR A 67 12.28 -3.47 57.78
CA THR A 67 13.13 -4.44 58.47
C THR A 67 12.34 -5.24 59.52
N ARG A 68 11.53 -4.56 60.36
CA ARG A 68 10.71 -5.23 61.38
C ARG A 68 9.67 -6.18 60.78
N GLU A 69 9.00 -5.75 59.71
CA GLU A 69 7.99 -6.58 59.03
C GLU A 69 8.62 -7.81 58.36
N LEU A 70 9.80 -7.66 57.74
CA LEU A 70 10.55 -8.80 57.17
C LEU A 70 10.94 -9.82 58.24
N ASP A 71 11.46 -9.36 59.38
CA ASP A 71 11.82 -10.23 60.50
C ASP A 71 10.61 -10.95 61.09
N ALA A 72 9.47 -10.25 61.23
CA ALA A 72 8.22 -10.82 61.72
C ALA A 72 7.67 -11.88 60.76
N ALA A 73 7.67 -11.61 59.46
CA ALA A 73 7.22 -12.55 58.43
C ALA A 73 8.11 -13.80 58.39
N TYR A 74 9.43 -13.64 58.52
CA TYR A 74 10.36 -14.77 58.59
C TYR A 74 10.12 -15.62 59.84
N ALA A 75 9.99 -15.00 61.02
CA ALA A 75 9.71 -15.72 62.25
C ALA A 75 8.37 -16.48 62.19
N ALA A 76 7.35 -15.90 61.55
CA ALA A 76 6.07 -16.57 61.32
C ALA A 76 6.18 -17.73 60.31
N LEU A 77 7.06 -17.64 59.32
CA LEU A 77 7.36 -18.76 58.43
C LEU A 77 8.07 -19.89 59.19
N GLU A 78 9.14 -19.58 59.92
CA GLU A 78 9.90 -20.52 60.75
C GLU A 78 9.03 -21.28 61.76
N ALA A 79 8.12 -20.57 62.44
CA ALA A 79 7.19 -21.18 63.38
C ALA A 79 6.20 -22.17 62.74
N ARG A 80 5.90 -22.00 61.44
CA ARG A 80 4.99 -22.86 60.69
C ARG A 80 5.70 -24.02 59.98
N THR A 81 7.02 -23.98 59.85
CA THR A 81 7.80 -24.95 59.07
C THR A 81 8.72 -25.75 59.98
N ARG A 82 9.93 -25.25 60.20
CA ARG A 82 10.96 -25.82 61.07
C ARG A 82 11.89 -24.71 61.59
N PRO A 83 12.53 -24.91 62.75
CA PRO A 83 13.63 -24.05 63.19
C PRO A 83 14.74 -23.97 62.13
N ASP A 84 15.35 -22.80 62.00
CA ASP A 84 16.43 -22.53 61.05
C ASP A 84 16.06 -22.78 59.58
N VAL A 85 14.77 -22.61 59.24
CA VAL A 85 14.27 -22.70 57.86
C VAL A 85 15.13 -21.83 56.93
N ARG A 86 15.49 -22.35 55.77
CA ARG A 86 16.17 -21.61 54.69
C ARG A 86 15.12 -21.17 53.67
N VAL A 87 15.35 -20.05 52.99
CA VAL A 87 14.39 -19.52 52.02
C VAL A 87 15.05 -19.26 50.66
N ALA A 88 14.27 -19.37 49.59
CA ALA A 88 14.60 -18.80 48.29
C ALA A 88 13.90 -17.44 48.16
N VAL A 89 14.66 -16.41 47.77
CA VAL A 89 14.17 -15.05 47.58
C VAL A 89 14.13 -14.79 46.07
N ARG A 90 12.92 -14.70 45.52
CA ARG A 90 12.65 -14.67 44.07
C ARG A 90 12.01 -13.35 43.66
N SER A 91 12.39 -12.82 42.50
CA SER A 91 11.67 -11.73 41.85
C SER A 91 10.24 -12.14 41.49
N SER A 92 9.34 -11.16 41.53
CA SER A 92 7.95 -11.28 41.09
C SER A 92 7.44 -9.90 40.68
N ALA A 93 8.12 -9.25 39.73
CA ALA A 93 7.74 -7.92 39.24
C ALA A 93 6.33 -7.93 38.63
N VAL A 94 5.61 -6.84 38.82
CA VAL A 94 4.29 -6.67 38.19
C VAL A 94 4.49 -6.59 36.68
N GLY A 95 3.88 -7.53 35.96
CA GLY A 95 4.08 -7.70 34.52
C GLY A 95 5.10 -8.77 34.13
N GLU A 96 5.82 -9.38 35.08
CA GLU A 96 6.88 -10.38 34.80
C GLU A 96 6.35 -11.61 34.05
N ASP A 97 5.12 -12.03 34.37
CA ASP A 97 4.43 -13.19 33.80
C ASP A 97 3.34 -12.80 32.77
N THR A 98 3.47 -11.63 32.11
CA THR A 98 2.56 -11.18 31.03
C THR A 98 3.13 -11.45 29.62
N GLU A 99 2.47 -10.98 28.56
CA GLU A 99 2.87 -11.24 27.15
C GLU A 99 4.29 -10.77 26.78
N ALA A 100 4.84 -9.82 27.55
CA ALA A 100 6.25 -9.46 27.52
C ALA A 100 6.94 -10.23 28.67
N SER A 101 7.59 -11.35 28.37
CA SER A 101 8.12 -12.22 29.42
C SER A 101 9.41 -11.63 29.99
N PHE A 102 9.33 -11.02 31.17
CA PHE A 102 10.53 -10.65 31.93
C PHE A 102 11.21 -11.87 32.56
N ALA A 103 10.89 -13.06 32.07
CA ALA A 103 11.47 -14.32 32.50
C ALA A 103 12.98 -14.13 32.69
N GLY A 104 13.54 -14.61 33.80
CA GLY A 104 14.98 -14.71 34.07
C GLY A 104 15.81 -13.41 34.01
N GLN A 105 15.19 -12.23 33.90
CA GLN A 105 15.94 -10.96 33.89
C GLN A 105 16.36 -10.50 35.29
N TYR A 106 15.66 -11.01 36.30
CA TYR A 106 15.83 -10.63 37.68
C TYR A 106 16.40 -11.80 38.49
N SER A 107 17.12 -11.46 39.54
CA SER A 107 17.89 -12.44 40.30
C SER A 107 16.98 -13.22 41.24
N THR A 108 17.20 -14.54 41.31
CA THR A 108 16.75 -15.39 42.41
C THR A 108 17.97 -15.70 43.28
N ILE A 109 17.80 -15.67 44.60
CA ILE A 109 18.85 -16.01 45.55
C ILE A 109 18.37 -17.20 46.36
N LEU A 110 19.09 -18.31 46.23
CA LEU A 110 18.77 -19.58 46.87
C LEU A 110 19.46 -19.72 48.22
N ASN A 111 18.89 -20.57 49.07
CA ASN A 111 19.46 -20.96 50.37
C ASN A 111 19.84 -19.76 51.27
N VAL A 112 18.91 -18.81 51.42
CA VAL A 112 19.09 -17.60 52.23
C VAL A 112 18.74 -17.88 53.70
N THR A 113 19.60 -17.41 54.60
CA THR A 113 19.37 -17.44 56.05
C THR A 113 18.62 -16.20 56.52
N ARG A 114 18.10 -16.23 57.76
CA ARG A 114 17.42 -15.09 58.36
C ARG A 114 18.26 -13.81 58.35
N GLU A 115 19.54 -13.92 58.70
CA GLU A 115 20.47 -12.80 58.77
C GLU A 115 20.73 -12.16 57.39
N HIS A 116 20.69 -12.96 56.33
CA HIS A 116 20.94 -12.51 54.97
C HIS A 116 19.70 -12.06 54.20
N LEU A 117 18.48 -12.21 54.76
CA LEU A 117 17.22 -11.90 54.08
C LEU A 117 17.17 -10.44 53.57
N ALA A 118 17.57 -9.49 54.39
CA ALA A 118 17.58 -8.07 54.02
C ALA A 118 18.53 -7.78 52.85
N GLY A 119 19.71 -8.42 52.84
CA GLY A 119 20.67 -8.32 51.75
C GLY A 119 20.13 -8.96 50.47
N ALA A 120 19.54 -10.14 50.58
CA ALA A 120 18.94 -10.85 49.45
C ALA A 120 17.78 -10.05 48.83
N TYR A 121 16.90 -9.48 49.64
CA TYR A 121 15.82 -8.61 49.16
C TYR A 121 16.36 -7.42 48.34
N LYS A 122 17.37 -6.70 48.87
CA LYS A 122 18.00 -5.59 48.13
C LYS A 122 18.68 -6.04 46.84
N ALA A 123 19.30 -7.22 46.84
CA ALA A 123 19.92 -7.77 45.64
C ALA A 123 18.89 -8.13 44.57
N VAL A 124 17.73 -8.66 44.95
CA VAL A 124 16.60 -8.86 44.02
C VAL A 124 16.11 -7.52 43.46
N LEU A 125 15.94 -6.49 44.28
CA LEU A 125 15.59 -5.15 43.78
C LEU A 125 16.66 -4.57 42.85
N ALA A 126 17.93 -4.73 43.20
CA ALA A 126 19.06 -4.26 42.40
C ALA A 126 19.12 -4.95 41.04
N SER A 127 18.66 -6.21 40.94
CA SER A 127 18.62 -6.94 39.66
C SER A 127 17.77 -6.24 38.59
N LYS A 128 16.83 -5.36 39.01
CA LYS A 128 16.06 -4.51 38.12
C LYS A 128 16.93 -3.61 37.24
N TYR A 129 18.09 -3.21 37.76
CA TYR A 129 19.02 -2.29 37.12
C TYR A 129 20.19 -3.00 36.43
N THR A 130 20.08 -4.30 36.17
CA THR A 130 21.03 -4.98 35.27
C THR A 130 20.93 -4.42 33.86
N PRO A 131 22.03 -4.40 33.07
CA PRO A 131 22.03 -3.88 31.71
C PRO A 131 20.90 -4.48 30.84
N HIS A 132 20.71 -5.79 30.96
CA HIS A 132 19.65 -6.51 30.26
C HIS A 132 18.24 -6.03 30.66
N ALA A 133 17.95 -5.98 31.96
CA ALA A 133 16.64 -5.59 32.46
C ALA A 133 16.27 -4.13 32.12
N VAL A 134 17.26 -3.24 32.08
CA VAL A 134 17.06 -1.85 31.67
C VAL A 134 16.78 -1.77 30.18
N LEU A 135 17.64 -2.36 29.33
CA LEU A 135 17.45 -2.36 27.88
C LEU A 135 16.11 -2.95 27.46
N TYR A 136 15.71 -4.05 28.10
CA TYR A 136 14.44 -4.69 27.82
C TYR A 136 13.26 -3.75 28.10
N ARG A 137 13.23 -3.11 29.27
CA ARG A 137 12.18 -2.15 29.65
C ARG A 137 12.15 -0.96 28.71
N THR A 138 13.30 -0.36 28.45
CA THR A 138 13.41 0.79 27.56
C THR A 138 12.94 0.47 26.14
N ARG A 139 13.33 -0.69 25.59
CA ARG A 139 12.88 -1.14 24.25
C ARG A 139 11.37 -1.40 24.17
N HIS A 140 10.76 -1.85 25.27
CA HIS A 140 9.31 -2.07 25.34
C HIS A 140 8.53 -0.80 25.73
N GLY A 141 9.22 0.32 25.92
CA GLY A 141 8.63 1.60 26.33
C GLY A 141 8.03 1.55 27.74
N LEU A 142 8.64 0.76 28.63
CA LEU A 142 8.22 0.58 30.02
C LEU A 142 9.08 1.43 30.94
N ASP A 143 8.43 2.29 31.73
CA ASP A 143 9.12 3.07 32.74
C ASP A 143 9.46 2.21 33.99
N ASP A 144 10.44 2.65 34.78
CA ASP A 144 10.81 2.00 36.04
C ASP A 144 9.64 1.99 37.01
N ALA A 145 8.91 3.10 37.13
CA ALA A 145 7.74 3.20 38.00
C ALA A 145 6.57 2.29 37.58
N GLU A 146 6.49 1.94 36.29
CA GLU A 146 5.44 1.08 35.72
C GLU A 146 5.71 -0.41 35.94
N THR A 147 6.90 -0.76 36.44
CA THR A 147 7.34 -2.14 36.70
C THR A 147 7.75 -2.33 38.17
N PRO A 148 6.84 -2.14 39.14
CA PRO A 148 7.17 -2.31 40.55
C PRO A 148 7.54 -3.78 40.83
N MET A 149 8.63 -3.97 41.57
CA MET A 149 9.11 -5.30 41.97
C MET A 149 8.34 -5.78 43.20
N CYS A 150 7.71 -6.95 43.13
CA CYS A 150 7.39 -7.74 44.33
C CYS A 150 8.47 -8.80 44.51
N VAL A 151 8.60 -9.36 45.72
CA VAL A 151 9.58 -10.40 46.01
C VAL A 151 8.90 -11.55 46.75
N ALA A 152 8.98 -12.76 46.19
CA ALA A 152 8.48 -13.97 46.82
C ALA A 152 9.57 -14.59 47.70
N VAL A 153 9.26 -14.84 48.96
CA VAL A 153 10.14 -15.53 49.92
C VAL A 153 9.50 -16.88 50.22
N ILE A 154 10.04 -17.94 49.64
CA ILE A 154 9.51 -19.30 49.75
C ILE A 154 10.48 -20.17 50.53
N GLU A 155 9.98 -21.14 51.29
CA GLU A 155 10.84 -22.12 51.96
C GLU A 155 11.67 -22.89 50.93
N MET A 156 12.94 -23.13 51.28
CA MET A 156 13.87 -23.83 50.42
C MET A 156 13.59 -25.34 50.49
N VAL A 157 13.36 -25.95 49.33
CA VAL A 157 13.25 -27.40 49.20
C VAL A 157 14.65 -27.99 49.10
N GLU A 158 14.95 -29.00 49.92
CA GLU A 158 16.18 -29.79 49.82
C GLU A 158 16.04 -30.79 48.67
N ALA A 159 16.27 -30.31 47.44
CA ALA A 159 15.99 -31.06 46.23
C ALA A 159 17.06 -32.14 45.96
N ALA A 160 16.61 -33.39 45.87
CA ALA A 160 17.36 -34.49 45.31
C ALA A 160 17.49 -34.34 43.78
N ALA A 161 16.39 -33.94 43.14
CA ALA A 161 16.31 -33.61 41.72
C ALA A 161 15.37 -32.41 41.52
N ALA A 162 15.55 -31.67 40.45
CA ALA A 162 14.67 -30.57 40.09
C ALA A 162 14.63 -30.39 38.59
N GLY A 163 13.59 -29.71 38.12
CA GLY A 163 13.48 -29.46 36.70
C GLY A 163 12.29 -28.61 36.32
N VAL A 164 11.96 -28.72 35.03
CA VAL A 164 10.79 -28.06 34.47
C VAL A 164 9.87 -29.05 33.78
N ALA A 165 8.60 -28.69 33.65
CA ALA A 165 7.63 -29.43 32.86
C ALA A 165 6.75 -28.48 32.06
N TYR A 166 6.45 -28.88 30.83
CA TYR A 166 5.56 -28.15 29.94
C TYR A 166 4.33 -29.01 29.70
N THR A 167 3.16 -28.44 29.97
CA THR A 167 1.92 -29.19 29.76
C THR A 167 1.71 -29.51 28.28
N ARG A 168 2.23 -28.67 27.39
CA ARG A 168 2.34 -28.90 25.94
C ARG A 168 3.76 -28.70 25.47
N ASP A 169 4.17 -29.41 24.43
CA ASP A 169 5.50 -29.25 23.85
C ASP A 169 5.69 -27.84 23.24
N PRO A 170 6.63 -27.01 23.74
CA PRO A 170 6.93 -25.71 23.15
C PRO A 170 7.49 -25.81 21.71
N ALA A 171 8.11 -26.93 21.35
CA ALA A 171 8.69 -27.18 20.02
C ALA A 171 7.67 -27.79 19.04
N ASP A 172 6.57 -28.36 19.54
CA ASP A 172 5.47 -28.88 18.74
C ASP A 172 4.10 -28.44 19.31
N PRO A 173 3.63 -27.23 18.96
CA PRO A 173 2.35 -26.72 19.46
C PRO A 173 1.12 -27.51 18.98
N ARG A 174 1.28 -28.43 18.01
CA ARG A 174 0.24 -29.39 17.57
C ARG A 174 0.25 -30.67 18.39
N GLY A 175 1.39 -30.97 19.00
CA GLY A 175 1.57 -32.14 19.84
C GLY A 175 0.78 -32.00 21.13
N GLU A 176 -0.09 -32.97 21.39
CA GLU A 176 -0.69 -33.18 22.70
C GLU A 176 0.24 -33.99 23.61
N ALA A 177 1.51 -33.60 23.65
CA ALA A 177 2.53 -34.25 24.46
C ALA A 177 2.91 -33.38 25.66
N PHE A 178 3.08 -34.02 26.81
CA PHE A 178 3.57 -33.40 28.04
C PHE A 178 5.08 -33.62 28.11
N ARG A 179 5.85 -32.56 28.30
CA ARG A 179 7.32 -32.63 28.36
C ARG A 179 7.82 -32.42 29.77
N VAL A 180 8.83 -33.20 30.15
CA VAL A 180 9.55 -33.05 31.42
C VAL A 180 11.04 -33.01 31.14
N ALA A 181 11.73 -32.05 31.76
CA ALA A 181 13.18 -32.02 31.79
C ALA A 181 13.67 -31.94 33.24
N GLY A 182 14.77 -32.59 33.58
CA GLY A 182 15.28 -32.55 34.96
C GLY A 182 16.76 -32.90 35.11
N ILE A 183 17.33 -32.44 36.23
CA ILE A 183 18.72 -32.63 36.65
C ILE A 183 18.79 -33.03 38.13
N TRP A 184 19.94 -33.54 38.57
CA TRP A 184 20.20 -33.79 39.99
C TRP A 184 20.50 -32.49 40.75
N GLY A 185 20.04 -32.40 42.00
CA GLY A 185 20.20 -31.20 42.83
C GLY A 185 19.20 -30.09 42.50
N LEU A 186 19.60 -28.85 42.76
CA LEU A 186 18.78 -27.66 42.50
C LEU A 186 18.64 -27.37 40.99
N GLY A 187 17.49 -26.83 40.60
CA GLY A 187 17.10 -26.65 39.19
C GLY A 187 17.71 -25.43 38.48
N GLU A 188 18.37 -24.52 39.20
CA GLU A 188 18.92 -23.27 38.65
C GLU A 188 19.85 -23.48 37.44
N PRO A 189 20.79 -24.46 37.42
CA PRO A 189 21.63 -24.71 36.24
C PRO A 189 20.84 -25.18 35.02
N LEU A 190 19.70 -25.86 35.21
CA LEU A 190 18.84 -26.26 34.09
C LEU A 190 18.12 -25.05 33.49
N VAL A 191 17.53 -24.21 34.35
CA VAL A 191 16.82 -22.99 33.93
C VAL A 191 17.80 -22.02 33.26
N GLY A 192 19.03 -21.90 33.78
CA GLY A 192 20.11 -21.12 33.18
C GLY A 192 20.71 -21.72 31.89
N GLY A 193 20.39 -22.98 31.56
CA GLY A 193 20.92 -23.67 30.38
C GLY A 193 22.38 -24.10 30.50
N GLU A 194 22.92 -24.19 31.72
CA GLU A 194 24.31 -24.55 32.01
C GLU A 194 24.52 -26.07 32.15
N ALA A 195 23.44 -26.85 32.25
CA ALA A 195 23.48 -28.29 32.44
C ALA A 195 22.67 -29.07 31.39
N SER A 196 23.19 -30.23 30.99
CA SER A 196 22.44 -31.22 30.20
C SER A 196 21.42 -31.93 31.08
N ALA A 197 20.18 -32.04 30.59
CA ALA A 197 19.05 -32.58 31.33
C ALA A 197 18.57 -33.90 30.76
N ASP A 198 17.95 -34.72 31.61
CA ASP A 198 17.07 -35.76 31.10
C ASP A 198 15.85 -35.11 30.44
N ALA A 199 15.32 -35.74 29.40
CA ALA A 199 14.12 -35.31 28.71
C ALA A 199 13.16 -36.49 28.55
N PHE A 200 11.91 -36.27 28.95
CA PHE A 200 10.82 -37.22 28.83
C PHE A 200 9.66 -36.59 28.08
N VAL A 201 9.05 -37.34 27.18
CA VAL A 201 7.83 -36.96 26.45
C VAL A 201 6.75 -37.96 26.83
N LEU A 202 5.63 -37.47 27.36
CA LEU A 202 4.51 -38.29 27.82
C LEU A 202 3.27 -38.02 27.00
N ASN A 203 2.50 -39.07 26.73
CA ASN A 203 1.16 -38.95 26.20
C ASN A 203 0.23 -38.41 27.30
N ARG A 204 -0.50 -37.33 27.00
CA ARG A 204 -1.33 -36.63 27.99
C ARG A 204 -2.49 -37.46 28.55
N ASP A 205 -3.11 -38.30 27.72
CA ASP A 205 -4.28 -39.09 28.12
C ASP A 205 -3.88 -40.33 28.92
N THR A 206 -2.91 -41.07 28.38
CA THR A 206 -2.51 -42.37 28.91
C THR A 206 -1.39 -42.30 29.95
N GLY A 207 -0.60 -41.21 29.95
CA GLY A 207 0.61 -41.07 30.77
C GLY A 207 1.76 -41.96 30.31
N ALA A 208 1.65 -42.63 29.17
CA ALA A 208 2.72 -43.45 28.63
C ALA A 208 3.91 -42.58 28.21
N VAL A 209 5.12 -43.01 28.55
CA VAL A 209 6.36 -42.37 28.08
C VAL A 209 6.57 -42.72 26.61
N LEU A 210 6.45 -41.72 25.74
CA LEU A 210 6.61 -41.81 24.29
C LEU A 210 8.08 -41.74 23.89
N GLU A 211 8.84 -40.84 24.52
CA GLU A 211 10.27 -40.64 24.28
C GLU A 211 10.99 -40.46 25.61
N ARG A 212 12.20 -41.03 25.70
CA ARG A 212 13.08 -40.91 26.85
C ARG A 212 14.51 -40.71 26.39
N SER A 213 15.10 -39.58 26.77
CA SER A 213 16.51 -39.26 26.58
C SER A 213 17.14 -39.01 27.95
N VAL A 214 18.13 -39.83 28.33
CA VAL A 214 18.85 -39.68 29.60
C VAL A 214 20.20 -39.07 29.30
N ALA A 215 20.45 -37.86 29.78
CA ALA A 215 21.72 -37.19 29.63
C ALA A 215 22.68 -37.61 30.75
N ARG A 216 23.97 -37.66 30.43
CA ARG A 216 25.02 -37.86 31.43
C ARG A 216 25.21 -36.57 32.22
N LYS A 217 24.86 -36.60 33.51
CA LYS A 217 24.89 -35.43 34.40
C LYS A 217 26.22 -35.38 35.15
N GLU A 218 27.12 -34.48 34.79
CA GLU A 218 28.48 -34.42 35.37
C GLU A 218 28.53 -33.69 36.72
N THR A 219 27.75 -32.63 36.89
CA THR A 219 27.72 -31.78 38.09
C THR A 219 26.28 -31.54 38.57
N ARG A 220 26.13 -31.20 39.86
CA ARG A 220 24.88 -30.80 40.50
C ARG A 220 25.10 -29.60 41.42
N LEU A 221 24.06 -28.78 41.60
CA LEU A 221 24.06 -27.67 42.53
C LEU A 221 23.42 -28.10 43.86
N VAL A 222 24.08 -27.84 44.99
CA VAL A 222 23.62 -28.23 46.33
C VAL A 222 23.64 -27.06 47.32
N ASN A 223 22.81 -27.14 48.36
CA ASN A 223 22.78 -26.16 49.46
C ASN A 223 24.00 -26.30 50.38
N LEU A 224 24.56 -25.18 50.83
CA LEU A 224 25.58 -25.14 51.88
C LEU A 224 24.95 -24.88 53.28
N PRO A 225 25.50 -25.45 54.37
CA PRO A 225 24.93 -25.28 55.72
C PRO A 225 24.84 -23.83 56.21
N GLY A 226 25.78 -22.97 55.80
CA GLY A 226 25.87 -21.55 56.20
C GLY A 226 25.05 -20.58 55.36
N GLY A 227 24.25 -21.08 54.40
CA GLY A 227 23.69 -20.30 53.31
C GLY A 227 24.50 -20.43 52.03
N ASP A 228 23.95 -19.98 50.90
CA ASP A 228 24.50 -20.10 49.54
C ASP A 228 24.49 -21.53 48.95
N THR A 229 24.89 -21.64 47.68
CA THR A 229 24.91 -22.90 46.93
C THR A 229 26.31 -23.20 46.41
N ARG A 230 26.57 -24.48 46.12
CA ARG A 230 27.84 -24.93 45.55
C ARG A 230 27.63 -26.00 44.49
N THR A 231 28.35 -25.88 43.38
CA THR A 231 28.42 -26.92 42.36
C THR A 231 29.39 -28.03 42.78
N GLU A 232 28.95 -29.27 42.72
CA GLU A 232 29.78 -30.45 43.00
C GLU A 232 29.58 -31.56 41.95
N PRO A 233 30.53 -32.49 41.79
CA PRO A 233 30.37 -33.61 40.86
C PRO A 233 29.22 -34.54 41.26
N VAL A 234 28.44 -35.00 40.29
CA VAL A 234 27.43 -36.03 40.53
C VAL A 234 28.13 -37.37 40.86
N PRO A 235 27.69 -38.09 41.92
CA PRO A 235 28.19 -39.43 42.22
C PRO A 235 28.09 -40.36 41.00
N GLY A 236 29.12 -41.18 40.75
CA GLY A 236 29.23 -41.99 39.53
C GLY A 236 28.00 -42.85 39.22
N GLU A 237 27.38 -43.41 40.25
CA GLU A 237 26.19 -44.27 40.14
C GLU A 237 24.92 -43.53 39.68
N LEU A 238 24.88 -42.21 39.82
CA LEU A 238 23.73 -41.37 39.48
C LEU A 238 23.86 -40.70 38.10
N ARG A 239 25.06 -40.61 37.52
CA ARG A 239 25.31 -39.80 36.31
C ARG A 239 24.46 -40.20 35.12
N ASP A 240 24.28 -41.51 34.94
CA ASP A 240 23.55 -42.12 33.82
C ASP A 240 22.16 -42.64 34.23
N ARG A 241 21.73 -42.38 35.47
CA ARG A 241 20.37 -42.73 35.94
C ARG A 241 19.37 -41.64 35.56
N PRO A 242 18.10 -42.02 35.28
CA PRO A 242 17.03 -41.05 35.12
C PRO A 242 16.77 -40.33 36.45
N VAL A 243 16.49 -39.03 36.37
CA VAL A 243 16.16 -38.20 37.55
C VAL A 243 14.77 -38.47 38.14
N LEU A 244 13.87 -39.04 37.34
CA LEU A 244 12.50 -39.39 37.73
C LEU A 244 12.16 -40.82 37.31
N ASP A 245 11.35 -41.49 38.12
CA ASP A 245 10.72 -42.77 37.77
C ASP A 245 9.34 -42.57 37.10
N GLY A 246 8.70 -43.69 36.71
CA GLY A 246 7.42 -43.66 36.01
C GLY A 246 6.25 -43.11 36.85
N ASP A 247 6.25 -43.38 38.16
CA ASP A 247 5.17 -42.95 39.06
C ASP A 247 5.30 -41.44 39.34
N GLN A 248 6.52 -40.95 39.52
CA GLN A 248 6.83 -39.54 39.67
C GLN A 248 6.50 -38.74 38.41
N LEU A 249 6.82 -39.27 37.22
CA LEU A 249 6.43 -38.66 35.95
C LEU A 249 4.90 -38.57 35.79
N ARG A 250 4.17 -39.61 36.21
CA ARG A 250 2.70 -39.62 36.19
C ARG A 250 2.11 -38.59 37.16
N ALA A 251 2.65 -38.50 38.37
CA ALA A 251 2.23 -37.50 39.36
C ALA A 251 2.43 -36.06 38.84
N LEU A 252 3.57 -35.79 38.21
CA LEU A 252 3.88 -34.48 37.62
C LEU A 252 2.94 -34.14 36.45
N LEU A 253 2.62 -35.13 35.61
CA LEU A 253 1.61 -35.00 34.54
C LEU A 253 0.25 -34.62 35.13
N ASP A 254 -0.22 -35.33 36.15
CA ASP A 254 -1.53 -35.09 36.76
C ASP A 254 -1.62 -33.69 37.38
N HIS A 255 -0.55 -33.24 38.05
CA HIS A 255 -0.43 -31.89 38.58
C HIS A 255 -0.45 -30.83 37.48
N GLY A 256 0.32 -31.03 36.41
CA GLY A 256 0.37 -30.08 35.30
C GLY A 256 -0.95 -29.97 34.54
N LEU A 257 -1.65 -31.09 34.31
CA LEU A 257 -2.98 -31.07 33.68
C LEU A 257 -4.04 -30.44 34.58
N ALA A 258 -3.92 -30.58 35.91
CA ALA A 258 -4.78 -29.85 36.85
C ALA A 258 -4.59 -28.33 36.74
N LEU A 259 -3.33 -27.88 36.65
CA LEU A 259 -2.99 -26.46 36.46
C LEU A 259 -3.45 -25.92 35.10
N GLU A 260 -3.23 -26.65 34.00
CA GLU A 260 -3.71 -26.25 32.67
C GLU A 260 -5.24 -26.12 32.64
N ARG A 261 -5.99 -27.05 33.26
CA ARG A 261 -7.45 -26.95 33.36
C ARG A 261 -7.90 -25.74 34.17
N PHE A 262 -7.21 -25.45 35.27
CA PHE A 262 -7.56 -24.33 36.14
C PHE A 262 -7.30 -22.97 35.46
N PHE A 263 -6.16 -22.81 34.79
CA PHE A 263 -5.79 -21.56 34.11
C PHE A 263 -6.30 -21.43 32.67
N GLY A 264 -6.89 -22.50 32.10
CA GLY A 264 -7.49 -22.53 30.77
C GLY A 264 -6.50 -22.41 29.60
N ARG A 265 -5.20 -22.59 29.85
CA ARG A 265 -4.12 -22.46 28.87
C ARG A 265 -2.93 -23.34 29.24
N ALA A 266 -2.07 -23.66 28.28
CA ALA A 266 -0.86 -24.45 28.52
C ALA A 266 0.05 -23.76 29.56
N GLN A 267 0.75 -24.57 30.37
CA GLN A 267 1.58 -24.09 31.48
C GLN A 267 3.04 -24.53 31.33
N ASP A 268 3.93 -23.67 31.82
CA ASP A 268 5.34 -23.91 32.12
C ASP A 268 5.48 -24.02 33.64
N LEU A 269 6.07 -25.12 34.11
CA LEU A 269 6.11 -25.51 35.52
C LEU A 269 7.56 -25.71 35.96
N GLU A 270 7.93 -25.16 37.11
CA GLU A 270 9.15 -25.56 37.82
C GLU A 270 8.78 -26.54 38.95
N TRP A 271 9.55 -27.62 39.10
CA TRP A 271 9.32 -28.65 40.11
C TRP A 271 10.63 -29.06 40.80
N ALA A 272 10.50 -29.58 42.01
CA ALA A 272 11.56 -30.24 42.76
C ALA A 272 11.06 -31.56 43.34
N LEU A 273 11.95 -32.53 43.42
CA LEU A 273 11.80 -33.78 44.15
C LEU A 273 12.70 -33.69 45.38
N ASP A 274 12.14 -33.76 46.58
CA ASP A 274 12.93 -33.75 47.82
C ASP A 274 13.61 -35.11 48.08
N HIS A 275 14.44 -35.18 49.12
CA HIS A 275 15.09 -36.43 49.54
C HIS A 275 14.13 -37.48 50.13
N GLU A 276 12.85 -37.17 50.30
CA GLU A 276 11.78 -38.08 50.72
C GLU A 276 10.91 -38.54 49.52
N ASP A 277 11.39 -38.32 48.30
CA ASP A 277 10.69 -38.62 47.03
C ASP A 277 9.35 -37.89 46.86
N ARG A 278 9.15 -36.76 47.55
CA ARG A 278 7.96 -35.93 47.40
C ARG A 278 8.16 -34.91 46.29
N LEU A 279 7.20 -34.89 45.36
CA LEU A 279 7.15 -33.89 44.30
C LEU A 279 6.53 -32.59 44.82
N VAL A 280 7.24 -31.48 44.59
CA VAL A 280 6.83 -30.13 45.00
C VAL A 280 6.88 -29.20 43.79
N LEU A 281 5.81 -28.44 43.56
CA LEU A 281 5.73 -27.44 42.50
C LEU A 281 6.27 -26.11 43.04
N LEU A 282 7.26 -25.54 42.34
CA LEU A 282 7.95 -24.32 42.74
C LEU A 282 7.37 -23.08 42.04
N GLN A 283 7.02 -23.21 40.76
CA GLN A 283 6.46 -22.13 39.96
C GLN A 283 5.55 -22.70 38.87
N CYS A 284 4.56 -21.91 38.45
CA CYS A 284 3.69 -22.19 37.31
C CYS A 284 3.39 -20.88 36.60
N ARG A 285 3.48 -20.86 35.26
CA ARG A 285 3.11 -19.70 34.45
C ARG A 285 2.52 -20.10 33.09
N PRO A 286 1.76 -19.21 32.43
CA PRO A 286 1.30 -19.42 31.06
C PRO A 286 2.44 -19.72 30.07
N LEU A 287 2.27 -20.76 29.26
CA LEU A 287 3.15 -21.04 28.12
C LEU A 287 2.66 -20.25 26.90
N GLY A 288 3.47 -19.32 26.40
CA GLY A 288 3.21 -18.59 25.16
C GLY A 288 3.44 -19.48 23.93
N LEU A 289 2.38 -20.11 23.43
CA LEU A 289 2.43 -20.92 22.20
C LEU A 289 2.07 -20.06 20.99
N GLU A 290 2.91 -20.03 19.96
CA GLU A 290 2.60 -19.34 18.70
C GLU A 290 1.49 -20.06 17.91
N PRO A 291 0.59 -19.32 17.22
CA PRO A 291 -0.40 -19.91 16.33
C PRO A 291 0.28 -20.58 15.13
N LEU A 292 -0.28 -21.72 14.75
CA LEU A 292 0.31 -22.68 13.82
C LEU A 292 0.49 -22.15 12.40
N ARG A 293 1.68 -22.39 11.82
CA ARG A 293 1.86 -22.69 10.39
C ARG A 293 1.97 -24.19 10.22
N ASP A 294 1.54 -24.73 9.07
CA ASP A 294 1.87 -26.11 8.71
C ASP A 294 3.39 -26.30 8.75
N PRO A 295 3.91 -27.43 9.27
CA PRO A 295 5.30 -27.80 9.04
C PRO A 295 5.42 -27.93 7.52
N GLY A 296 5.90 -26.86 6.88
CA GLY A 296 6.08 -26.85 5.44
C GLY A 296 6.99 -28.01 5.09
N GLU A 297 6.62 -28.73 4.04
CA GLU A 297 7.38 -29.85 3.46
C GLU A 297 8.89 -29.57 3.47
N ALA A 298 9.68 -30.64 3.53
CA ALA A 298 11.14 -30.56 3.43
C ALA A 298 11.52 -29.66 2.24
N VAL A 299 12.09 -28.50 2.54
CA VAL A 299 12.45 -27.52 1.52
C VAL A 299 13.68 -28.05 0.81
N GLN A 300 13.54 -28.39 -0.46
CA GLN A 300 14.69 -28.76 -1.29
C GLN A 300 15.51 -27.50 -1.56
N THR A 301 16.75 -27.48 -1.09
CA THR A 301 17.72 -26.42 -1.37
C THR A 301 19.00 -27.01 -1.96
N ALA A 302 19.66 -26.25 -2.83
CA ALA A 302 20.96 -26.61 -3.40
C ALA A 302 22.13 -26.27 -2.45
N ALA A 303 21.87 -25.57 -1.34
CA ALA A 303 22.88 -25.18 -0.38
C ALA A 303 23.46 -26.39 0.38
N PRO A 304 24.80 -26.55 0.48
CA PRO A 304 25.41 -27.65 1.21
C PRO A 304 25.03 -27.65 2.70
N LEU A 305 24.62 -28.81 3.22
CA LEU A 305 24.36 -29.02 4.65
C LEU A 305 25.70 -29.04 5.42
N LEU A 306 25.84 -28.14 6.40
CA LEU A 306 27.01 -28.07 7.28
C LEU A 306 26.81 -28.84 8.57
N LEU A 307 25.62 -28.72 9.18
CA LEU A 307 25.25 -29.37 10.44
C LEU A 307 23.80 -29.82 10.39
N SER A 308 23.51 -30.94 11.04
CA SER A 308 22.14 -31.42 11.26
C SER A 308 22.02 -32.04 12.65
N GLY A 309 20.92 -31.76 13.35
CA GLY A 309 20.66 -32.27 14.69
C GLY A 309 20.47 -31.18 15.72
N GLY A 310 20.60 -31.54 16.99
CA GLY A 310 20.24 -30.68 18.13
C GLY A 310 18.73 -30.58 18.33
N GLN A 311 18.33 -29.60 19.14
CA GLN A 311 16.95 -29.37 19.54
C GLN A 311 16.53 -27.95 19.18
N THR A 312 15.33 -27.81 18.61
CA THR A 312 14.73 -26.53 18.24
C THR A 312 14.34 -25.75 19.49
N ALA A 313 15.14 -24.75 19.85
CA ALA A 313 14.82 -23.82 20.94
C ALA A 313 13.79 -22.80 20.49
N SER A 314 13.96 -22.21 19.30
CA SER A 314 13.03 -21.25 18.70
C SER A 314 12.93 -21.51 17.20
N ARG A 315 11.72 -21.43 16.65
CA ARG A 315 11.39 -21.81 15.27
C ARG A 315 11.78 -20.74 14.24
N GLY A 316 11.76 -21.13 12.97
CA GLY A 316 12.02 -20.28 11.81
C GLY A 316 13.38 -20.52 11.16
N ALA A 317 13.70 -19.66 10.19
CA ALA A 317 14.99 -19.69 9.51
C ALA A 317 15.55 -18.29 9.30
N ALA A 318 16.87 -18.19 9.33
CA ALA A 318 17.58 -16.94 9.13
C ALA A 318 18.97 -17.17 8.54
N ALA A 319 19.40 -16.25 7.68
CA ALA A 319 20.77 -16.20 7.18
C ALA A 319 21.54 -15.08 7.89
N GLY A 320 22.83 -15.31 8.05
CA GLY A 320 23.73 -14.34 8.68
C GLY A 320 25.17 -14.81 8.68
N LEU A 321 26.05 -13.92 9.11
CA LEU A 321 27.45 -14.26 9.32
C LEU A 321 27.61 -14.91 10.70
N VAL A 322 28.30 -16.04 10.75
CA VAL A 322 28.64 -16.73 12.00
C VAL A 322 29.50 -15.79 12.85
N PHE A 323 29.07 -15.55 14.08
CA PHE A 323 29.86 -14.92 15.11
C PHE A 323 30.11 -15.94 16.22
N LEU A 324 31.36 -16.41 16.32
CA LEU A 324 31.76 -17.29 17.42
C LEU A 324 31.90 -16.47 18.70
N ALA A 325 31.12 -16.82 19.74
CA ALA A 325 31.19 -16.16 21.04
C ALA A 325 32.52 -16.41 21.76
N GLU A 326 33.13 -17.57 21.52
CA GLU A 326 34.41 -17.95 22.13
C GLU A 326 35.57 -17.27 21.37
N GLY A 327 36.39 -16.52 22.09
CA GLY A 327 37.55 -15.82 21.52
C GLY A 327 37.28 -14.44 20.91
N HIS A 328 36.04 -13.94 20.95
CA HIS A 328 35.65 -12.63 20.41
C HIS A 328 34.84 -11.80 21.44
N ASP A 329 34.96 -10.47 21.39
CA ASP A 329 34.17 -9.56 22.25
C ASP A 329 32.76 -9.41 21.68
N LEU A 330 31.73 -9.70 22.48
CA LEU A 330 30.32 -9.58 22.09
C LEU A 330 29.93 -8.13 21.73
N ALA A 331 30.72 -7.14 22.15
CA ALA A 331 30.56 -5.76 21.71
C ALA A 331 30.70 -5.61 20.18
N ASP A 332 31.53 -6.43 19.55
CA ASP A 332 31.82 -6.41 18.10
C ASP A 332 30.76 -7.15 17.27
N LEU A 333 29.66 -7.62 17.89
CA LEU A 333 28.60 -8.36 17.21
C LEU A 333 27.91 -7.49 16.12
N PRO A 334 27.99 -7.87 14.83
CA PRO A 334 27.32 -7.15 13.74
C PRO A 334 25.78 -7.24 13.83
N GLU A 335 25.06 -6.27 13.26
CA GLU A 335 23.59 -6.19 13.26
C GLU A 335 22.86 -7.33 12.49
N ASN A 336 23.58 -8.27 11.88
CA ASN A 336 23.01 -9.40 11.13
C ASN A 336 23.74 -10.73 11.38
N ALA A 337 24.30 -10.91 12.57
CA ALA A 337 25.07 -12.12 12.89
C ALA A 337 24.20 -13.29 13.40
N LEU A 338 24.67 -14.49 13.09
CA LEU A 338 24.25 -15.76 13.72
C LEU A 338 25.24 -16.08 14.84
N LEU A 339 24.78 -16.02 16.09
CA LEU A 339 25.64 -16.28 17.24
C LEU A 339 25.84 -17.78 17.42
N VAL A 340 27.10 -18.22 17.45
CA VAL A 340 27.48 -19.61 17.69
C VAL A 340 28.29 -19.68 18.98
N THR A 341 27.84 -20.51 19.91
CA THR A 341 28.39 -20.56 21.28
C THR A 341 28.49 -22.00 21.80
N ARG A 342 29.38 -22.22 22.77
CA ARG A 342 29.51 -23.53 23.43
C ARG A 342 28.34 -23.79 24.39
N THR A 343 27.99 -22.82 25.23
CA THR A 343 26.90 -22.91 26.20
C THR A 343 25.93 -21.76 26.00
N THR A 344 24.66 -21.98 26.32
CA THR A 344 23.69 -20.89 26.45
C THR A 344 24.02 -20.08 27.70
N SER A 345 24.28 -18.78 27.55
CA SER A 345 24.49 -17.84 28.67
C SER A 345 23.31 -16.88 28.77
N PRO A 346 22.81 -16.57 29.98
CA PRO A 346 21.80 -15.53 30.19
C PRO A 346 22.19 -14.16 29.60
N GLY A 347 23.49 -13.86 29.51
CA GLY A 347 23.99 -12.62 28.92
C GLY A 347 23.62 -12.44 27.43
N PHE A 348 23.33 -13.52 26.71
CA PHE A 348 22.91 -13.44 25.30
C PHE A 348 21.47 -12.96 25.12
N ALA A 349 20.64 -12.97 26.18
CA ALA A 349 19.29 -12.44 26.11
C ALA A 349 19.27 -10.95 25.71
N ALA A 350 20.25 -10.16 26.17
CA ALA A 350 20.41 -8.75 25.78
C ALA A 350 20.70 -8.55 24.30
N LEU A 351 21.30 -9.56 23.66
CA LEU A 351 21.61 -9.56 22.25
C LEU A 351 20.45 -10.07 21.40
N ALA A 352 19.40 -10.68 21.97
CA ALA A 352 18.32 -11.31 21.21
C ALA A 352 17.74 -10.39 20.13
N GLY A 353 17.48 -9.11 20.44
CA GLY A 353 17.00 -8.13 19.45
C GLY A 353 17.98 -7.73 18.34
N ARG A 354 19.25 -8.12 18.43
CA ARG A 354 20.33 -7.91 17.44
C ARG A 354 20.71 -9.18 16.69
N LEU A 355 20.25 -10.34 17.14
CA LEU A 355 20.61 -11.64 16.56
C LEU A 355 19.68 -12.01 15.42
N ARG A 356 20.26 -12.55 14.34
CA ARG A 356 19.47 -13.21 13.29
C ARG A 356 19.13 -14.65 13.67
N GLY A 357 19.88 -15.25 14.58
CA GLY A 357 19.70 -16.62 15.03
C GLY A 357 20.81 -17.06 15.97
N LEU A 358 20.62 -18.22 16.61
CA LEU A 358 21.55 -18.74 17.61
C LEU A 358 21.76 -20.26 17.45
N VAL A 359 23.01 -20.71 17.58
CA VAL A 359 23.38 -22.12 17.60
C VAL A 359 24.27 -22.40 18.81
N ALA A 360 23.87 -23.32 19.70
CA ALA A 360 24.64 -23.69 20.89
C ALA A 360 24.99 -25.18 20.96
N ASP A 361 26.23 -25.50 21.36
CA ASP A 361 26.66 -26.90 21.53
C ASP A 361 25.99 -27.57 22.73
N VAL A 362 25.82 -26.83 23.81
CA VAL A 362 25.21 -27.26 25.07
C VAL A 362 24.11 -26.28 25.44
N GLY A 363 22.95 -26.82 25.79
CA GLY A 363 21.79 -26.05 26.24
C GLY A 363 20.55 -26.91 26.23
N SER A 364 19.43 -26.33 26.65
CA SER A 364 18.14 -27.02 26.68
C SER A 364 17.08 -26.14 26.02
N THR A 365 16.10 -26.75 25.35
CA THR A 365 14.90 -26.02 24.87
C THR A 365 14.06 -25.47 26.01
N ALA A 366 14.34 -25.93 27.22
CA ALA A 366 13.74 -25.47 28.46
C ALA A 366 14.45 -24.26 29.09
N SER A 367 15.59 -23.82 28.53
CA SER A 367 16.37 -22.75 29.13
C SER A 367 15.67 -21.40 29.03
N HIS A 368 16.04 -20.49 29.93
CA HIS A 368 15.60 -19.11 29.92
C HIS A 368 15.84 -18.42 28.57
N LEU A 369 17.05 -18.56 28.03
CA LEU A 369 17.42 -18.01 26.73
C LEU A 369 16.52 -18.56 25.61
N ALA A 370 16.12 -19.83 25.65
CA ALA A 370 15.21 -20.41 24.65
C ALA A 370 13.84 -19.71 24.67
N SER A 371 13.31 -19.38 25.85
CA SER A 371 12.07 -18.61 25.97
C SER A 371 12.20 -17.19 25.41
N VAL A 372 13.30 -16.49 25.72
CA VAL A 372 13.57 -15.14 25.17
C VAL A 372 13.70 -15.19 23.64
N LEU A 373 14.41 -16.16 23.09
CA LEU A 373 14.57 -16.28 21.63
C LEU A 373 13.24 -16.56 20.92
N ARG A 374 12.30 -17.27 21.56
CA ARG A 374 10.92 -17.43 21.04
C ARG A 374 10.16 -16.12 21.04
N GLU A 375 10.27 -15.36 22.14
CA GLU A 375 9.64 -14.05 22.26
C GLU A 375 10.13 -13.07 21.19
N TYR A 376 11.45 -13.02 20.95
CA TYR A 376 12.07 -12.20 19.92
C TYR A 376 11.97 -12.80 18.51
N ARG A 377 11.37 -13.99 18.36
CA ARG A 377 11.31 -14.76 17.10
C ARG A 377 12.67 -14.92 16.40
N VAL A 378 13.70 -15.16 17.19
CA VAL A 378 15.06 -15.44 16.72
C VAL A 378 15.19 -16.95 16.57
N PRO A 379 15.36 -17.51 15.36
CA PRO A 379 15.53 -18.94 15.15
C PRO A 379 16.73 -19.48 15.95
N ALA A 380 16.56 -20.62 16.62
CA ALA A 380 17.59 -21.13 17.51
C ALA A 380 17.65 -22.66 17.64
N LEU A 381 18.88 -23.20 17.58
CA LEU A 381 19.20 -24.60 17.87
C LEU A 381 20.13 -24.69 19.09
N VAL A 382 19.84 -25.64 19.98
CA VAL A 382 20.66 -25.95 21.16
C VAL A 382 20.97 -27.44 21.23
N ASP A 383 21.95 -27.86 22.05
CA ASP A 383 22.42 -29.25 22.12
C ASP A 383 22.91 -29.78 20.75
N VAL A 384 23.54 -28.91 19.94
CA VAL A 384 24.10 -29.28 18.62
C VAL A 384 25.45 -30.00 18.76
N ARG A 385 26.09 -29.91 19.94
CA ARG A 385 27.33 -30.59 20.37
C ARG A 385 28.63 -30.20 19.68
N GLU A 386 28.60 -29.90 18.38
CA GLU A 386 29.80 -29.66 17.57
C GLU A 386 29.76 -28.41 16.69
N ALA A 387 28.76 -27.55 16.85
CA ALA A 387 28.62 -26.30 16.11
C ALA A 387 29.85 -25.39 16.24
N THR A 388 30.43 -25.24 17.44
CA THR A 388 31.63 -24.39 17.62
C THR A 388 32.89 -24.92 16.93
N LYS A 389 32.90 -26.21 16.55
CA LYS A 389 34.02 -26.85 15.86
C LYS A 389 33.86 -26.84 14.35
N VAL A 390 32.61 -26.86 13.87
CA VAL A 390 32.28 -26.98 12.43
C VAL A 390 32.05 -25.62 11.78
N LEU A 391 31.43 -24.67 12.48
CA LEU A 391 31.14 -23.34 11.95
C LEU A 391 32.32 -22.39 12.19
N VAL A 392 32.67 -21.60 11.18
CA VAL A 392 33.83 -20.70 11.22
C VAL A 392 33.39 -19.25 11.41
N HIS A 393 34.08 -18.49 12.26
CA HIS A 393 33.80 -17.06 12.44
C HIS A 393 33.84 -16.31 11.10
N GLY A 394 32.82 -15.47 10.84
CA GLY A 394 32.65 -14.72 9.59
C GLY A 394 32.05 -15.52 8.43
N GLN A 395 31.78 -16.83 8.60
CA GLN A 395 31.19 -17.65 7.55
C GLN A 395 29.71 -17.30 7.35
N ALA A 396 29.28 -17.08 6.11
CA ALA A 396 27.86 -16.95 5.78
C ALA A 396 27.17 -18.31 5.87
N VAL A 397 26.10 -18.41 6.66
CA VAL A 397 25.30 -19.64 6.81
C VAL A 397 23.81 -19.31 6.91
N THR A 398 22.98 -20.31 6.65
CA THR A 398 21.54 -20.27 6.87
C THR A 398 21.16 -21.28 7.94
N LEU A 399 20.60 -20.80 9.03
CA LEU A 399 20.01 -21.61 10.09
C LEU A 399 18.56 -21.91 9.74
N ASP A 400 18.19 -23.19 9.66
CA ASP A 400 16.81 -23.68 9.63
C ASP A 400 16.52 -24.42 10.93
N ALA A 401 15.92 -23.72 11.89
CA ALA A 401 15.63 -24.29 13.19
C ALA A 401 14.44 -25.28 13.14
N ASP A 402 13.56 -25.15 12.12
CA ASP A 402 12.43 -26.05 11.92
C ASP A 402 12.90 -27.42 11.39
N ALA A 403 13.87 -27.41 10.46
CA ALA A 403 14.48 -28.63 9.92
C ALA A 403 15.68 -29.14 10.75
N ARG A 404 16.08 -28.41 11.81
CA ARG A 404 17.26 -28.71 12.64
C ARG A 404 18.55 -28.82 11.81
N ALA A 405 18.73 -27.87 10.91
CA ALA A 405 19.80 -27.88 9.92
C ALA A 405 20.49 -26.50 9.83
N VAL A 406 21.78 -26.52 9.49
CA VAL A 406 22.55 -25.33 9.13
C VAL A 406 23.16 -25.56 7.76
N TYR A 407 22.90 -24.66 6.82
CA TYR A 407 23.38 -24.72 5.44
C TYR A 407 24.47 -23.68 5.18
N ALA A 408 25.37 -23.97 4.24
CA ALA A 408 26.40 -23.02 3.81
C ALA A 408 25.80 -21.92 2.92
N GLY A 409 26.18 -20.66 3.18
CA GLY A 409 25.71 -19.50 2.44
C GLY A 409 24.25 -19.14 2.73
N GLU A 410 23.66 -18.36 1.83
CA GLU A 410 22.27 -17.90 1.91
C GLU A 410 21.37 -18.85 1.10
N ALA A 411 20.64 -19.73 1.80
CA ALA A 411 19.69 -20.67 1.19
C ALA A 411 18.33 -19.97 0.99
N VAL A 412 18.21 -19.24 -0.12
CA VAL A 412 17.05 -18.39 -0.44
C VAL A 412 15.73 -19.17 -0.41
N GLU A 413 15.73 -20.43 -0.84
CA GLU A 413 14.52 -21.26 -0.86
C GLU A 413 14.03 -21.56 0.57
N VAL A 414 14.96 -21.82 1.49
CA VAL A 414 14.67 -22.05 2.92
C VAL A 414 14.13 -20.77 3.55
N LEU A 415 14.77 -19.63 3.30
CA LEU A 415 14.33 -18.33 3.83
C LEU A 415 12.94 -17.94 3.32
N ALA A 416 12.69 -18.11 2.02
CA ALA A 416 11.39 -17.81 1.41
C ALA A 416 10.28 -18.73 1.95
N ALA A 417 10.57 -20.03 2.10
CA ALA A 417 9.62 -21.00 2.64
C ALA A 417 9.31 -20.78 4.13
N ARG A 418 10.22 -20.15 4.87
CA ARG A 418 10.08 -19.86 6.30
C ARG A 418 9.75 -18.40 6.61
N ALA A 419 9.65 -17.53 5.60
CA ALA A 419 9.41 -16.10 5.74
C ALA A 419 8.14 -15.82 6.58
N ALA A 420 8.32 -15.19 7.74
CA ALA A 420 7.22 -14.78 8.60
C ALA A 420 6.38 -13.69 7.92
N ARG A 421 5.04 -13.77 8.00
CA ARG A 421 4.17 -12.59 7.84
C ARG A 421 4.32 -11.78 9.13
N PRO A 422 4.36 -10.45 9.05
CA PRO A 422 4.41 -9.63 10.25
C PRO A 422 3.15 -9.90 11.08
N ALA A 423 3.31 -10.50 12.26
CA ALA A 423 2.26 -10.57 13.25
C ALA A 423 2.39 -9.36 14.19
N LEU A 424 1.22 -8.77 14.51
CA LEU A 424 1.00 -7.55 15.29
C LEU A 424 2.01 -7.34 16.42
N ALA A 425 2.55 -6.13 16.45
CA ALA A 425 3.39 -5.62 17.54
C ALA A 425 2.67 -5.80 18.89
N PHE A 426 3.42 -6.29 19.87
CA PHE A 426 3.04 -6.48 21.26
C PHE A 426 2.21 -5.29 21.82
N GLU A 427 1.16 -5.55 22.60
CA GLU A 427 0.40 -4.48 23.30
C GLU A 427 1.13 -3.98 24.57
N THR A 428 2.32 -3.42 24.41
CA THR A 428 3.01 -2.73 25.52
C THR A 428 2.16 -1.54 26.01
N PRO A 429 2.33 -1.04 27.25
CA PRO A 429 1.69 0.18 27.73
C PRO A 429 1.91 1.38 26.80
N ALA A 430 3.08 1.50 26.19
CA ALA A 430 3.36 2.47 25.13
C ALA A 430 2.49 2.21 23.89
N HIS A 431 2.37 0.96 23.42
CA HIS A 431 1.45 0.61 22.33
C HIS A 431 -0.02 0.86 22.70
N ARG A 432 -0.45 0.62 23.94
CA ARG A 432 -1.81 0.94 24.41
C ARG A 432 -2.07 2.45 24.46
N ARG A 433 -1.08 3.24 24.90
CA ARG A 433 -1.14 4.72 24.85
C ARG A 433 -1.19 5.20 23.40
N LEU A 434 -0.33 4.67 22.53
CA LEU A 434 -0.30 4.98 21.11
C LEU A 434 -1.57 4.53 20.40
N ARG A 435 -2.15 3.38 20.76
CA ARG A 435 -3.44 2.89 20.23
C ARG A 435 -4.58 3.77 20.70
N ALA A 436 -4.65 4.12 21.98
CA ALA A 436 -5.64 5.06 22.48
C ALA A 436 -5.55 6.44 21.82
N LEU A 437 -4.34 6.89 21.48
CA LEU A 437 -4.13 8.08 20.67
C LEU A 437 -4.56 7.85 19.22
N LEU A 438 -4.16 6.74 18.59
CA LEU A 438 -4.55 6.38 17.23
C LEU A 438 -6.06 6.28 17.06
N ASP A 439 -6.78 5.71 18.03
CA ASP A 439 -8.25 5.62 18.06
C ASP A 439 -8.90 7.02 18.04
N ARG A 440 -8.19 8.06 18.51
CA ARG A 440 -8.61 9.46 18.47
C ARG A 440 -8.04 10.24 17.29
N LEU A 441 -7.16 9.64 16.49
CA LEU A 441 -6.48 10.31 15.39
C LEU A 441 -6.92 9.78 14.03
N SER A 442 -6.91 8.46 13.84
CA SER A 442 -6.94 7.79 12.53
C SER A 442 -8.33 7.30 12.08
N PRO A 443 -9.21 6.74 12.94
CA PRO A 443 -10.51 6.26 12.49
C PRO A 443 -11.35 7.37 11.88
N LEU A 444 -11.95 7.08 10.72
CA LEU A 444 -12.92 7.96 10.07
C LEU A 444 -14.33 7.46 10.36
N ASN A 445 -15.04 8.17 11.24
CA ASN A 445 -16.42 7.88 11.62
C ASN A 445 -17.42 8.74 10.83
N LEU A 446 -17.01 9.94 10.42
CA LEU A 446 -17.82 10.83 9.59
C LEU A 446 -17.75 10.46 8.10
N THR A 447 -18.26 9.28 7.75
CA THR A 447 -18.17 8.76 6.38
C THR A 447 -19.27 9.32 5.46
N ASP A 448 -20.47 9.60 5.99
CA ASP A 448 -21.62 10.09 5.22
C ASP A 448 -21.91 11.58 5.50
N PRO A 449 -21.65 12.49 4.54
CA PRO A 449 -21.93 13.93 4.65
C PRO A 449 -23.40 14.34 4.83
N HIS A 450 -24.35 13.43 4.58
CA HIS A 450 -25.78 13.66 4.70
C HIS A 450 -26.36 13.10 6.00
N ALA A 451 -25.57 12.35 6.78
CA ALA A 451 -26.02 11.79 8.03
C ALA A 451 -26.25 12.87 9.09
N ALA A 452 -27.25 12.66 9.96
CA ALA A 452 -27.60 13.63 11.01
C ALA A 452 -26.47 13.90 12.01
N HIS A 453 -25.51 12.98 12.13
CA HIS A 453 -24.35 13.10 13.01
C HIS A 453 -23.14 13.77 12.33
N PHE A 454 -23.26 14.23 11.08
CA PHE A 454 -22.21 14.98 10.38
C PHE A 454 -22.17 16.44 10.86
N THR A 455 -21.81 16.62 12.13
CA THR A 455 -21.74 17.92 12.82
C THR A 455 -20.37 18.07 13.51
N PRO A 456 -19.98 19.30 13.95
CA PRO A 456 -18.78 19.48 14.75
C PRO A 456 -18.76 18.60 16.00
N GLU A 457 -19.92 18.41 16.64
CA GLU A 457 -20.08 17.56 17.82
C GLU A 457 -19.98 16.07 17.51
N GLY A 458 -20.19 15.68 16.24
CA GLY A 458 -19.98 14.32 15.74
C GLY A 458 -18.52 14.01 15.39
N CYS A 459 -17.62 15.00 15.43
CA CYS A 459 -16.19 14.77 15.20
C CYS A 459 -15.56 14.17 16.46
N THR A 460 -15.26 12.87 16.43
CA THR A 460 -14.70 12.15 17.59
C THR A 460 -13.21 11.86 17.47
N THR A 461 -12.67 12.03 16.26
CA THR A 461 -11.24 11.86 15.91
C THR A 461 -10.68 13.04 15.13
N LEU A 462 -9.36 13.17 15.04
CA LEU A 462 -8.72 14.16 14.18
C LEU A 462 -9.05 13.95 12.69
N HIS A 463 -9.15 12.70 12.23
CA HIS A 463 -9.55 12.38 10.86
C HIS A 463 -11.01 12.82 10.59
N ASP A 464 -11.91 12.70 11.57
CA ASP A 464 -13.27 13.26 11.47
C ASP A 464 -13.24 14.77 11.31
N VAL A 465 -12.38 15.48 12.07
CA VAL A 465 -12.21 16.94 11.94
C VAL A 465 -11.72 17.32 10.55
N ILE A 466 -10.72 16.60 10.02
CA ILE A 466 -10.19 16.82 8.67
C ILE A 466 -11.28 16.57 7.62
N ARG A 467 -12.02 15.45 7.73
CA ARG A 467 -13.12 15.11 6.81
C ARG A 467 -14.25 16.12 6.88
N PHE A 468 -14.66 16.53 8.08
CA PHE A 468 -15.69 17.53 8.28
C PHE A 468 -15.27 18.89 7.71
N ALA A 469 -14.05 19.34 8.01
CA ALA A 469 -13.50 20.57 7.45
C ALA A 469 -13.42 20.51 5.93
N HIS A 470 -12.94 19.40 5.36
CA HIS A 470 -12.91 19.16 3.92
C HIS A 470 -14.32 19.22 3.32
N GLU A 471 -15.30 18.52 3.88
CA GLU A 471 -16.68 18.53 3.39
C GLU A 471 -17.34 19.92 3.52
N LYS A 472 -17.05 20.67 4.58
CA LYS A 472 -17.53 22.06 4.70
C LYS A 472 -16.83 23.00 3.74
N ALA A 473 -15.54 22.79 3.48
CA ALA A 473 -14.80 23.54 2.46
C ALA A 473 -15.35 23.22 1.06
N MET A 474 -15.62 21.95 0.75
CA MET A 474 -16.24 21.52 -0.50
C MET A 474 -17.66 22.07 -0.62
N LYS A 475 -18.51 21.97 0.41
CA LYS A 475 -19.84 22.59 0.43
C LYS A 475 -19.76 24.11 0.28
N ALA A 476 -18.79 24.78 0.88
CA ALA A 476 -18.57 26.21 0.69
C ALA A 476 -18.15 26.51 -0.76
N MET A 477 -17.24 25.72 -1.32
CA MET A 477 -16.78 25.81 -2.70
C MET A 477 -17.90 25.53 -3.72
N PHE A 478 -18.81 24.62 -3.43
CA PHE A 478 -19.96 24.26 -4.29
C PHE A 478 -21.22 25.10 -4.03
N SER A 479 -21.32 25.76 -2.88
CA SER A 479 -22.33 26.81 -2.61
C SER A 479 -21.80 28.21 -2.89
N LEU A 480 -20.56 28.35 -3.36
CA LEU A 480 -20.06 29.60 -3.91
C LEU A 480 -21.04 30.13 -4.97
N PRO A 481 -21.53 29.37 -5.96
CA PRO A 481 -22.51 29.88 -6.94
C PRO A 481 -23.77 30.51 -6.30
N GLU A 482 -24.24 30.02 -5.15
CA GLU A 482 -25.41 30.55 -4.43
C GLU A 482 -25.06 31.71 -3.48
N ARG A 483 -23.79 31.85 -3.06
CA ARG A 483 -23.28 32.92 -2.17
C ARG A 483 -22.47 33.99 -2.89
N LEU A 484 -22.13 33.78 -4.15
CA LEU A 484 -21.43 34.72 -5.04
C LEU A 484 -22.42 35.74 -5.63
N SER A 485 -23.11 36.48 -4.77
CA SER A 485 -23.58 37.80 -5.17
C SER A 485 -22.36 38.72 -5.26
N GLY A 486 -21.66 38.72 -6.40
CA GLY A 486 -20.59 39.70 -6.69
C GLY A 486 -19.32 39.21 -7.39
N VAL A 487 -19.15 37.93 -7.72
CA VAL A 487 -18.03 37.46 -8.56
C VAL A 487 -18.52 37.26 -9.99
N HIS A 488 -17.90 37.96 -10.93
CA HIS A 488 -18.18 37.82 -12.35
C HIS A 488 -17.72 36.43 -12.83
N THR A 489 -18.55 35.76 -13.63
CA THR A 489 -18.20 34.47 -14.25
C THR A 489 -18.42 34.59 -15.76
N ALA A 490 -17.42 34.24 -16.54
CA ALA A 490 -17.50 34.26 -17.99
C ALA A 490 -17.98 32.91 -18.54
N ARG A 491 -18.94 32.89 -19.44
CA ARG A 491 -19.34 31.65 -20.13
C ARG A 491 -18.34 31.32 -21.24
N LEU A 492 -17.77 30.12 -21.22
CA LEU A 492 -16.86 29.65 -22.27
C LEU A 492 -17.66 29.16 -23.48
N LYS A 493 -17.60 29.91 -24.57
CA LYS A 493 -18.26 29.58 -25.83
C LYS A 493 -17.44 28.57 -26.62
N ALA A 494 -17.78 27.29 -26.48
CA ALA A 494 -17.05 26.19 -27.09
C ALA A 494 -17.93 25.28 -27.96
N GLN A 495 -17.28 24.53 -28.85
CA GLN A 495 -17.91 23.56 -29.76
C GLN A 495 -17.98 22.14 -29.17
N ILE A 496 -18.00 22.04 -27.84
CA ILE A 496 -18.14 20.78 -27.11
C ILE A 496 -19.44 20.84 -26.31
N PRO A 497 -20.11 19.70 -26.05
CA PRO A 497 -21.35 19.63 -25.28
C PRO A 497 -21.10 19.78 -23.76
N LEU A 498 -20.29 20.77 -23.38
CA LEU A 498 -20.04 21.18 -22.00
C LEU A 498 -20.32 22.68 -21.90
N ASP A 499 -21.16 23.07 -20.95
CA ASP A 499 -21.37 24.47 -20.60
C ASP A 499 -20.44 24.83 -19.44
N ILE A 500 -19.30 25.45 -19.74
CA ILE A 500 -18.25 25.77 -18.76
C ILE A 500 -18.33 27.24 -18.39
N ARG A 501 -18.53 27.53 -17.10
CA ARG A 501 -18.42 28.86 -16.50
C ARG A 501 -17.01 29.05 -15.94
N VAL A 502 -16.32 30.09 -16.37
CA VAL A 502 -14.95 30.40 -15.98
C VAL A 502 -14.94 31.46 -14.89
N VAL A 503 -14.16 31.21 -13.84
CA VAL A 503 -13.82 32.15 -12.77
C VAL A 503 -12.32 32.39 -12.84
N ASP A 504 -11.91 33.62 -13.13
CA ASP A 504 -10.50 33.99 -13.22
C ASP A 504 -10.02 34.59 -11.90
N LEU A 505 -9.03 33.94 -11.28
CA LEU A 505 -8.38 34.37 -10.03
C LEU A 505 -7.17 35.28 -10.30
N GLY A 506 -6.79 35.47 -11.57
CA GLY A 506 -5.64 36.26 -12.01
C GLY A 506 -4.76 35.50 -12.99
N GLY A 507 -4.65 36.02 -14.21
CA GLY A 507 -3.83 35.43 -15.28
C GLY A 507 -4.41 34.13 -15.87
N GLY A 508 -5.62 33.73 -15.48
CA GLY A 508 -6.33 32.59 -16.06
C GLY A 508 -6.91 32.89 -17.43
N LEU A 509 -7.36 34.14 -17.65
CA LEU A 509 -7.78 34.68 -18.94
C LEU A 509 -6.78 35.76 -19.42
N ARG A 510 -6.82 36.11 -20.71
CA ARG A 510 -6.07 37.26 -21.23
C ARG A 510 -6.51 38.56 -20.57
N GLU A 511 -5.59 39.52 -20.47
CA GLU A 511 -5.84 40.82 -19.84
C GLU A 511 -7.08 41.52 -20.42
N GLY A 512 -7.93 42.04 -19.52
CA GLY A 512 -9.14 42.77 -19.87
C GLY A 512 -10.38 41.91 -20.13
N LEU A 513 -10.29 40.58 -20.02
CA LEU A 513 -11.40 39.66 -20.27
C LEU A 513 -12.02 39.05 -18.99
N THR A 514 -11.49 39.38 -17.81
CA THR A 514 -11.96 38.87 -16.52
C THR A 514 -13.41 39.25 -16.19
N ASP A 515 -13.88 40.40 -16.66
CA ASP A 515 -15.25 40.92 -16.43
C ASP A 515 -16.20 40.70 -17.64
N CYS A 516 -15.83 39.84 -18.60
CA CYS A 516 -16.61 39.61 -19.83
C CYS A 516 -17.61 38.48 -19.67
N ASP A 517 -18.87 38.66 -20.07
CA ASP A 517 -19.93 37.64 -19.94
C ASP A 517 -19.69 36.38 -20.79
N GLU A 518 -19.01 36.50 -21.93
CA GLU A 518 -18.62 35.39 -22.78
C GLU A 518 -17.13 35.47 -23.13
N VAL A 519 -16.44 34.33 -23.05
CA VAL A 519 -15.04 34.16 -23.47
C VAL A 519 -14.92 32.99 -24.43
N ARG A 520 -13.87 32.99 -25.26
CA ARG A 520 -13.59 31.89 -26.19
C ARG A 520 -12.38 31.08 -25.72
N PRO A 521 -12.20 29.85 -26.23
CA PRO A 521 -11.05 29.04 -25.83
C PRO A 521 -9.70 29.69 -26.14
N GLU A 522 -9.60 30.49 -27.20
CA GLU A 522 -8.41 31.28 -27.50
C GLU A 522 -8.06 32.31 -26.42
N ASP A 523 -9.02 32.71 -25.58
CA ASP A 523 -8.84 33.73 -24.54
C ASP A 523 -8.32 33.15 -23.22
N ILE A 524 -8.24 31.81 -23.11
CA ILE A 524 -7.67 31.12 -21.96
C ILE A 524 -6.15 31.32 -21.95
N ALA A 525 -5.65 31.93 -20.88
CA ALA A 525 -4.21 32.14 -20.66
C ALA A 525 -3.60 31.06 -19.74
N SER A 526 -4.40 30.51 -18.81
CA SER A 526 -4.00 29.45 -17.88
C SER A 526 -3.32 28.28 -18.58
N VAL A 527 -2.09 27.98 -18.19
CA VAL A 527 -1.27 26.90 -18.73
C VAL A 527 -1.96 25.53 -18.61
N PRO A 528 -2.39 25.09 -17.40
CA PRO A 528 -3.03 23.79 -17.25
C PRO A 528 -4.37 23.68 -18.00
N MET A 529 -5.18 24.75 -18.02
CA MET A 529 -6.46 24.73 -18.75
C MET A 529 -6.27 24.64 -20.27
N ARG A 530 -5.28 25.34 -20.82
CA ARG A 530 -4.92 25.20 -22.24
C ARG A 530 -4.50 23.77 -22.58
N ALA A 531 -3.75 23.12 -21.69
CA ALA A 531 -3.32 21.74 -21.88
C ALA A 531 -4.51 20.76 -21.95
N VAL A 532 -5.43 20.83 -20.98
CA VAL A 532 -6.66 20.02 -21.02
C VAL A 532 -7.51 20.34 -22.25
N TRP A 533 -7.60 21.62 -22.64
CA TRP A 533 -8.36 22.05 -23.81
C TRP A 533 -7.80 21.48 -25.13
N ARG A 534 -6.47 21.37 -25.28
CA ARG A 534 -5.84 20.67 -26.41
C ARG A 534 -6.35 19.23 -26.50
N GLY A 535 -6.48 18.54 -25.37
CA GLY A 535 -7.01 17.19 -25.31
C GLY A 535 -8.48 17.10 -25.71
N PHE A 536 -9.35 17.97 -25.19
CA PHE A 536 -10.76 18.02 -25.57
C PHE A 536 -10.99 18.30 -27.05
N THR A 537 -10.10 19.09 -27.67
CA THR A 537 -10.23 19.49 -29.07
C THR A 537 -9.40 18.64 -30.03
N HIS A 538 -8.75 17.58 -29.54
CA HIS A 538 -7.95 16.68 -30.35
C HIS A 538 -8.78 16.12 -31.52
N PRO A 539 -8.28 16.08 -32.77
CA PRO A 539 -9.07 15.70 -33.94
C PRO A 539 -9.67 14.30 -33.90
N GLY A 540 -9.04 13.38 -33.15
CA GLY A 540 -9.56 12.03 -32.93
C GLY A 540 -10.71 11.97 -31.91
N ILE A 541 -10.96 13.02 -31.14
CA ILE A 541 -12.06 13.09 -30.16
C ILE A 541 -13.30 13.65 -30.85
N THR A 542 -14.37 12.86 -30.88
CA THR A 542 -15.62 13.24 -31.55
C THR A 542 -16.71 13.50 -30.52
N TRP A 543 -17.19 14.75 -30.49
CA TRP A 543 -18.30 15.17 -29.63
C TRP A 543 -19.69 15.03 -30.28
N SER A 544 -19.72 14.87 -31.60
CA SER A 544 -20.94 14.62 -32.38
C SER A 544 -21.33 13.14 -32.33
N GLY A 545 -21.92 12.72 -31.22
CA GLY A 545 -22.46 11.38 -31.06
C GLY A 545 -23.68 11.41 -30.14
N SER A 546 -24.85 11.77 -30.67
CA SER A 546 -26.05 11.11 -30.19
C SER A 546 -25.81 9.63 -30.48
N VAL A 547 -25.77 8.81 -29.42
CA VAL A 547 -25.91 7.37 -29.57
C VAL A 547 -27.01 7.14 -30.61
N ASN A 548 -26.79 6.26 -31.58
CA ASN A 548 -27.88 5.71 -32.37
C ASN A 548 -28.82 5.05 -31.36
N LEU A 549 -29.72 5.84 -30.80
CA LEU A 549 -30.68 5.46 -29.80
C LEU A 549 -31.69 4.64 -30.56
N ASP A 550 -31.43 3.35 -30.62
CA ASP A 550 -32.42 2.35 -30.97
C ASP A 550 -33.71 2.70 -30.22
N PHE A 551 -34.85 2.71 -30.91
CA PHE A 551 -36.11 3.27 -30.41
C PHE A 551 -36.50 2.72 -29.01
N ARG A 552 -35.99 1.53 -28.66
CA ARG A 552 -36.11 0.89 -27.35
C ARG A 552 -35.36 1.62 -26.23
N ASN A 553 -34.15 2.13 -26.47
CA ASN A 553 -33.35 2.88 -25.48
C ASN A 553 -33.85 4.31 -25.27
N LEU A 554 -34.42 4.90 -26.33
CA LEU A 554 -35.16 6.16 -26.23
C LEU A 554 -36.38 5.98 -25.32
N PHE A 555 -37.10 4.86 -25.46
CA PHE A 555 -38.29 4.56 -24.67
C PHE A 555 -37.97 4.37 -23.17
N THR A 556 -36.83 3.78 -22.82
CA THR A 556 -36.38 3.67 -21.41
C THR A 556 -36.04 5.04 -20.82
N LEU A 557 -35.33 5.89 -21.57
CA LEU A 557 -35.03 7.27 -21.17
C LEU A 557 -36.31 8.13 -21.02
N PHE A 558 -37.29 7.95 -21.92
CA PHE A 558 -38.58 8.61 -21.81
C PHE A 558 -39.45 8.05 -20.69
N ALA A 559 -39.41 6.74 -20.42
CA ALA A 559 -40.13 6.12 -19.30
C ALA A 559 -39.64 6.62 -17.94
N SER A 560 -38.34 6.89 -17.79
CA SER A 560 -37.80 7.55 -16.58
C SER A 560 -38.26 9.01 -16.44
N SER A 561 -38.45 9.73 -17.55
CA SER A 561 -38.95 11.12 -17.53
C SER A 561 -40.47 11.23 -17.28
N ALA A 562 -41.24 10.23 -17.71
CA ALA A 562 -42.70 10.20 -17.57
C ALA A 562 -43.18 9.79 -16.16
N ALA A 563 -42.28 9.31 -15.30
CA ALA A 563 -42.57 8.87 -13.92
C ALA A 563 -42.66 10.02 -12.89
N GLY A 564 -42.62 11.29 -13.32
CA GLY A 564 -43.01 12.42 -12.46
C GLY A 564 -42.01 12.84 -11.39
N LEU A 565 -40.70 12.72 -11.63
CA LEU A 565 -39.67 13.36 -10.80
C LEU A 565 -39.36 14.76 -11.35
N THR A 566 -40.21 15.75 -11.03
CA THR A 566 -39.88 17.17 -11.19
C THR A 566 -39.03 17.63 -10.00
N GLY A 567 -37.71 17.50 -10.12
CA GLY A 567 -36.72 18.09 -9.22
C GLY A 567 -35.66 18.87 -10.03
N PRO A 568 -34.83 19.71 -9.38
CA PRO A 568 -33.82 20.56 -10.04
C PRO A 568 -32.70 19.77 -10.75
N ASP A 569 -32.66 18.46 -10.58
CA ASP A 569 -31.67 17.55 -11.16
C ASP A 569 -32.12 17.03 -12.53
N LEU A 570 -32.00 17.87 -13.57
CA LEU A 570 -31.87 17.38 -14.94
C LEU A 570 -30.41 16.92 -15.19
N PRO A 571 -30.16 15.85 -15.96
CA PRO A 571 -28.81 15.45 -16.34
C PRO A 571 -28.16 16.54 -17.22
N GLY A 572 -27.00 17.07 -16.78
CA GLY A 572 -26.24 18.08 -17.54
C GLY A 572 -26.20 19.50 -16.94
N GLY A 573 -26.01 19.64 -15.62
CA GLY A 573 -25.80 20.95 -14.98
C GLY A 573 -24.52 21.67 -15.42
N GLU A 574 -24.38 22.94 -15.02
CA GLU A 574 -23.22 23.79 -15.37
C GLU A 574 -21.91 23.18 -14.86
N SER A 575 -20.89 23.21 -15.73
CA SER A 575 -19.49 22.92 -15.42
C SER A 575 -18.79 24.21 -15.02
N PHE A 576 -17.80 24.14 -14.14
CA PHE A 576 -17.08 25.31 -13.65
C PHE A 576 -15.57 25.12 -13.82
N ALA A 577 -14.87 26.18 -14.19
CA ALA A 577 -13.42 26.22 -14.26
C ALA A 577 -12.90 27.44 -13.49
N VAL A 578 -12.16 27.20 -12.40
CA VAL A 578 -11.48 28.24 -11.64
C VAL A 578 -10.03 28.28 -12.08
N LEU A 579 -9.59 29.42 -12.62
CA LEU A 579 -8.33 29.54 -13.35
C LEU A 579 -7.41 30.58 -12.74
N ALA A 580 -6.12 30.29 -12.67
CA ALA A 580 -5.04 31.25 -12.57
C ALA A 580 -3.99 30.96 -13.66
N ALA A 581 -2.89 31.73 -13.71
CA ALA A 581 -1.85 31.56 -14.72
C ALA A 581 -1.29 30.12 -14.77
N ASP A 582 -0.98 29.55 -13.61
CA ASP A 582 -0.37 28.23 -13.41
C ASP A 582 -1.29 27.21 -12.73
N TYR A 583 -2.50 27.61 -12.35
CA TYR A 583 -3.47 26.76 -11.64
C TYR A 583 -4.79 26.61 -12.39
N MET A 584 -5.42 25.45 -12.27
CA MET A 584 -6.77 25.18 -12.76
C MET A 584 -7.48 24.19 -11.82
N ASN A 585 -8.71 24.53 -11.45
CA ASN A 585 -9.68 23.59 -10.93
C ASN A 585 -10.86 23.49 -11.91
N LEU A 586 -11.04 22.34 -12.55
CA LEU A 586 -12.09 22.08 -13.53
C LEU A 586 -13.08 21.04 -12.99
N ASN A 587 -14.32 21.47 -12.76
CA ASN A 587 -15.47 20.60 -12.53
C ASN A 587 -16.22 20.42 -13.86
N ALA A 588 -16.04 19.27 -14.50
CA ALA A 588 -16.68 18.92 -15.77
C ALA A 588 -17.82 17.91 -15.57
N LYS A 589 -19.03 18.29 -16.00
CA LYS A 589 -20.24 17.44 -15.96
C LYS A 589 -20.61 16.96 -17.35
N PHE A 590 -20.33 15.69 -17.65
CA PHE A 590 -20.63 15.04 -18.92
C PHE A 590 -21.99 14.32 -18.88
N GLY A 591 -23.07 15.07 -18.65
CA GLY A 591 -24.41 14.52 -18.49
C GLY A 591 -24.56 13.75 -17.17
N TYR A 592 -24.38 12.42 -17.21
CA TYR A 592 -24.52 11.52 -16.05
C TYR A 592 -23.20 11.21 -15.32
N HIS A 593 -22.08 11.73 -15.84
CA HIS A 593 -20.73 11.54 -15.29
C HIS A 593 -20.15 12.87 -14.82
N PHE A 594 -19.38 12.83 -13.74
CA PHE A 594 -18.67 14.00 -13.22
C PHE A 594 -17.17 13.72 -13.13
N ALA A 595 -16.38 14.71 -13.51
CA ALA A 595 -14.94 14.72 -13.40
C ALA A 595 -14.48 16.01 -12.73
N ASN A 596 -13.68 15.89 -11.68
CA ASN A 596 -12.93 17.01 -11.10
C ASN A 596 -11.46 16.85 -11.46
N VAL A 597 -10.87 17.91 -11.99
CA VAL A 597 -9.44 17.97 -12.28
C VAL A 597 -8.87 19.19 -11.56
N ASP A 598 -7.90 18.96 -10.69
CA ASP A 598 -7.15 20.00 -9.99
C ASP A 598 -5.70 19.94 -10.43
N ALA A 599 -5.14 21.06 -10.88
CA ALA A 599 -3.80 21.07 -11.45
C ALA A 599 -3.04 22.35 -11.13
N LEU A 600 -1.80 22.18 -10.67
CA LEU A 600 -0.78 23.21 -10.59
C LEU A 600 0.35 22.85 -11.56
N CYS A 601 0.65 23.76 -12.48
CA CYS A 601 1.61 23.59 -13.58
C CYS A 601 2.43 24.87 -13.75
N GLY A 602 3.43 25.03 -12.88
CA GLY A 602 4.42 26.10 -12.88
C GLY A 602 5.81 25.62 -13.30
N ASP A 603 6.81 26.51 -13.16
CA ASP A 603 8.18 26.24 -13.59
C ASP A 603 8.99 25.36 -12.60
N GLU A 604 8.53 25.24 -11.35
CA GLU A 604 9.15 24.41 -10.32
C GLU A 604 8.55 22.99 -10.31
N ALA A 605 9.30 22.01 -10.83
CA ALA A 605 8.83 20.63 -11.00
C ALA A 605 8.30 19.97 -9.71
N GLU A 606 8.94 20.24 -8.57
CA GLU A 606 8.55 19.68 -7.26
C GLU A 606 7.16 20.13 -6.78
N LYS A 607 6.70 21.29 -7.25
CA LYS A 607 5.39 21.86 -6.89
C LYS A 607 4.28 21.42 -7.83
N ASN A 608 4.62 20.95 -9.04
CA ASN A 608 3.63 20.56 -10.03
C ASN A 608 2.88 19.32 -9.57
N ALA A 609 1.55 19.41 -9.63
CA ALA A 609 0.65 18.36 -9.20
C ALA A 609 -0.62 18.35 -10.06
N VAL A 610 -1.13 17.16 -10.33
CA VAL A 610 -2.41 16.93 -11.00
C VAL A 610 -3.18 15.91 -10.18
N SER A 611 -4.40 16.26 -9.79
CA SER A 611 -5.35 15.39 -9.10
C SER A 611 -6.62 15.26 -9.95
N VAL A 612 -7.17 14.05 -10.04
CA VAL A 612 -8.36 13.73 -10.82
C VAL A 612 -9.29 12.88 -9.98
N GLN A 613 -10.55 13.27 -9.91
CA GLN A 613 -11.63 12.45 -9.39
C GLN A 613 -12.67 12.24 -10.47
N PHE A 614 -13.13 11.01 -10.64
CA PHE A 614 -14.11 10.64 -11.65
C PHE A 614 -15.13 9.67 -11.09
N ALA A 615 -16.43 9.97 -11.25
CA ALA A 615 -17.50 9.06 -10.87
C ALA A 615 -18.82 9.35 -11.60
N GLY A 616 -19.82 8.52 -11.33
CA GLY A 616 -21.16 8.64 -11.89
C GLY A 616 -21.43 7.75 -13.10
N GLY A 617 -22.68 7.75 -13.56
CA GLY A 617 -23.01 7.20 -14.87
C GLY A 617 -24.40 6.68 -15.14
N ALA A 618 -24.66 6.48 -16.43
CA ALA A 618 -25.95 6.04 -16.98
C ALA A 618 -26.03 4.52 -17.17
N GLY A 619 -24.89 3.82 -17.19
CA GLY A 619 -24.78 2.38 -17.32
C GLY A 619 -25.07 1.63 -16.02
N ASN A 620 -25.14 0.29 -16.12
CA ASN A 620 -25.24 -0.57 -14.94
C ASN A 620 -23.90 -0.62 -14.18
N TYR A 621 -23.91 -1.20 -12.97
CA TYR A 621 -22.72 -1.30 -12.13
C TYR A 621 -21.52 -1.91 -12.87
N LEU A 622 -21.74 -3.01 -13.61
CA LEU A 622 -20.69 -3.67 -14.39
C LEU A 622 -20.05 -2.72 -15.41
N GLY A 623 -20.85 -2.02 -16.21
CA GLY A 623 -20.33 -1.09 -17.21
C GLY A 623 -19.58 0.11 -16.60
N LYS A 624 -20.06 0.62 -15.46
CA LYS A 624 -19.35 1.65 -14.68
C LYS A 624 -17.99 1.15 -14.21
N SER A 625 -17.92 -0.02 -13.59
CA SER A 625 -16.67 -0.62 -13.11
C SER A 625 -15.68 -0.90 -14.25
N LEU A 626 -16.15 -1.41 -15.39
CA LEU A 626 -15.32 -1.69 -16.56
C LEU A 626 -14.72 -0.41 -17.16
N ARG A 627 -15.51 0.67 -17.22
CA ARG A 627 -15.00 1.97 -17.68
C ARG A 627 -13.99 2.56 -16.70
N VAL A 628 -14.27 2.50 -15.40
CA VAL A 628 -13.32 2.93 -14.36
C VAL A 628 -12.01 2.15 -14.46
N SER A 629 -12.08 0.84 -14.74
CA SER A 629 -10.90 0.01 -15.01
C SER A 629 -10.11 0.47 -16.25
N PHE A 630 -10.80 0.83 -17.35
CA PHE A 630 -10.16 1.43 -18.53
C PHE A 630 -9.45 2.76 -18.19
N LEU A 631 -10.14 3.68 -17.50
CA LEU A 631 -9.57 4.97 -17.09
C LEU A 631 -8.34 4.77 -16.21
N ALA A 632 -8.42 3.87 -15.23
CA ALA A 632 -7.31 3.52 -14.35
C ALA A 632 -6.11 2.98 -15.12
N GLY A 633 -6.33 2.08 -16.08
CA GLY A 633 -5.25 1.52 -16.90
C GLY A 633 -4.51 2.56 -17.74
N VAL A 634 -5.23 3.55 -18.28
CA VAL A 634 -4.60 4.68 -18.99
C VAL A 634 -3.82 5.57 -18.01
N LEU A 635 -4.43 5.97 -16.89
CA LEU A 635 -3.83 6.87 -15.91
C LEU A 635 -2.56 6.27 -15.27
N GLN A 636 -2.58 4.99 -14.90
CA GLN A 636 -1.41 4.29 -14.38
C GLN A 636 -0.25 4.29 -15.38
N ARG A 637 -0.53 4.08 -16.67
CA ARG A 637 0.50 4.10 -17.73
C ARG A 637 1.01 5.52 -18.03
N LEU A 638 0.22 6.55 -17.73
CA LEU A 638 0.66 7.95 -17.74
C LEU A 638 1.45 8.34 -16.47
N GLY A 639 1.59 7.43 -15.49
CA GLY A 639 2.36 7.63 -14.26
C GLY A 639 1.56 8.08 -13.04
N PHE A 640 0.22 8.15 -13.13
CA PHE A 640 -0.61 8.50 -11.97
C PHE A 640 -0.64 7.34 -10.96
N SER A 641 -0.61 7.68 -9.68
CA SER A 641 -1.10 6.80 -8.63
C SER A 641 -2.63 6.79 -8.67
N VAL A 642 -3.26 5.63 -8.70
CA VAL A 642 -4.72 5.48 -8.87
C VAL A 642 -5.30 4.64 -7.75
N ASP A 643 -6.37 5.12 -7.12
CA ASP A 643 -7.19 4.39 -6.16
C ASP A 643 -8.63 4.25 -6.68
N LEU A 644 -9.23 3.07 -6.43
CA LEU A 644 -10.55 2.71 -6.95
C LEU A 644 -11.48 2.28 -5.81
N SER A 645 -12.63 2.96 -5.69
CA SER A 645 -13.65 2.64 -4.70
C SER A 645 -15.03 2.56 -5.36
N GLY A 646 -15.46 1.34 -5.72
CA GLY A 646 -16.73 1.13 -6.42
C GLY A 646 -16.70 1.68 -7.85
N ASP A 647 -17.47 2.74 -8.13
CA ASP A 647 -17.45 3.49 -9.39
C ASP A 647 -16.70 4.84 -9.28
N LEU A 648 -16.08 5.12 -8.14
CA LEU A 648 -15.19 6.25 -7.93
C LEU A 648 -13.75 5.88 -8.29
N LEU A 649 -13.14 6.75 -9.11
CA LEU A 649 -11.72 6.76 -9.42
C LEU A 649 -11.11 8.02 -8.85
N GLU A 650 -10.03 7.86 -8.10
CA GLU A 650 -9.16 8.95 -7.66
C GLU A 650 -7.76 8.71 -8.19
N ALA A 651 -7.12 9.75 -8.75
CA ALA A 651 -5.79 9.63 -9.32
C ALA A 651 -4.97 10.90 -9.07
N SER A 652 -3.67 10.72 -8.78
CA SER A 652 -2.75 11.83 -8.55
C SER A 652 -1.40 11.61 -9.23
N LEU A 653 -0.81 12.69 -9.75
CA LEU A 653 0.51 12.74 -10.36
C LEU A 653 1.24 13.99 -9.86
N SER A 654 2.50 13.87 -9.46
CA SER A 654 3.30 15.00 -8.96
C SER A 654 4.77 14.87 -9.36
N GLY A 655 5.50 15.98 -9.30
CA GLY A 655 6.96 15.99 -9.49
C GLY A 655 7.43 16.02 -10.95
N LEU A 656 6.53 16.26 -11.93
CA LEU A 656 6.90 16.45 -13.32
C LEU A 656 7.29 17.90 -13.59
N ASP A 657 8.22 18.10 -14.53
CA ASP A 657 8.48 19.43 -15.07
C ASP A 657 7.26 19.98 -15.83
N ARG A 658 7.29 21.26 -16.18
CA ARG A 658 6.18 21.94 -16.85
C ARG A 658 5.77 21.25 -18.16
N PRO A 659 6.69 20.92 -19.11
CA PRO A 659 6.32 20.20 -20.33
C PRO A 659 5.68 18.84 -20.06
N GLY A 660 6.22 18.07 -19.10
CA GLY A 660 5.66 16.77 -18.72
C GLY A 660 4.24 16.89 -18.14
N THR A 661 4.02 17.89 -17.29
CA THR A 661 2.70 18.17 -16.70
C THR A 661 1.68 18.58 -17.77
N GLU A 662 2.08 19.46 -18.70
CA GLU A 662 1.25 19.85 -19.85
C GLU A 662 0.88 18.67 -20.76
N GLN A 663 1.82 17.73 -20.98
CA GLN A 663 1.56 16.52 -21.76
C GLN A 663 0.58 15.58 -21.04
N ALA A 664 0.74 15.40 -19.72
CA ALA A 664 -0.18 14.59 -18.92
C ALA A 664 -1.60 15.17 -18.94
N LEU A 665 -1.75 16.50 -18.82
CA LEU A 665 -3.04 17.19 -18.88
C LEU A 665 -3.70 17.12 -20.26
N ASP A 666 -2.93 17.19 -21.36
CA ASP A 666 -3.45 16.93 -22.72
C ASP A 666 -4.01 15.51 -22.82
N GLN A 667 -3.24 14.49 -22.42
CA GLN A 667 -3.70 13.10 -22.42
C GLN A 667 -4.93 12.90 -21.54
N LEU A 668 -4.98 13.53 -20.37
CA LEU A 668 -6.16 13.51 -19.49
C LEU A 668 -7.38 14.12 -20.19
N GLY A 669 -7.23 15.26 -20.88
CA GLY A 669 -8.31 15.87 -21.66
C GLY A 669 -8.84 14.91 -22.75
N ARG A 670 -7.95 14.24 -23.48
CA ARG A 670 -8.32 13.22 -24.49
C ARG A 670 -9.05 12.05 -23.84
N LEU A 671 -8.57 11.57 -22.70
CA LEU A 671 -9.16 10.45 -21.96
C LEU A 671 -10.58 10.76 -21.51
N LEU A 672 -10.78 11.92 -20.88
CA LEU A 672 -12.10 12.38 -20.45
C LEU A 672 -13.06 12.50 -21.65
N GLY A 673 -12.61 13.10 -22.75
CA GLY A 673 -13.41 13.24 -23.98
C GLY A 673 -13.79 11.90 -24.63
N ALA A 674 -12.87 10.93 -24.67
CA ALA A 674 -13.10 9.61 -25.25
C ALA A 674 -13.93 8.67 -24.35
N SER A 675 -14.06 8.99 -23.06
CA SER A 675 -14.70 8.10 -22.07
C SER A 675 -16.23 8.14 -22.00
N ARG A 676 -16.86 8.96 -22.85
CA ARG A 676 -18.29 9.28 -22.78
C ARG A 676 -19.18 8.08 -23.12
N LEU A 677 -20.14 7.79 -22.24
CA LEU A 677 -21.15 6.72 -22.39
C LEU A 677 -20.58 5.31 -22.58
N LEU A 678 -19.27 5.11 -22.37
CA LEU A 678 -18.65 3.78 -22.45
C LEU A 678 -19.27 2.81 -21.46
N ASP A 679 -19.71 3.30 -20.30
CA ASP A 679 -20.36 2.54 -19.25
C ASP A 679 -21.69 1.88 -19.69
N VAL A 680 -22.31 2.35 -20.77
CA VAL A 680 -23.52 1.75 -21.33
C VAL A 680 -23.19 0.67 -22.36
N ALA A 681 -22.03 0.75 -23.01
CA ALA A 681 -21.67 -0.08 -24.16
C ALA A 681 -20.62 -1.15 -23.85
N ILE A 682 -19.75 -0.91 -22.87
CA ILE A 682 -18.73 -1.87 -22.45
C ILE A 682 -19.38 -3.01 -21.66
N SER A 683 -19.05 -4.25 -22.03
CA SER A 683 -19.69 -5.44 -21.43
C SER A 683 -18.69 -6.50 -20.97
N ARG A 684 -17.40 -6.38 -21.34
CA ARG A 684 -16.37 -7.37 -21.03
C ARG A 684 -15.03 -6.71 -20.67
N GLN A 685 -14.30 -7.29 -19.72
CA GLN A 685 -12.98 -6.80 -19.27
C GLN A 685 -11.96 -6.71 -20.41
N ALA A 686 -11.91 -7.70 -21.30
CA ALA A 686 -11.01 -7.69 -22.46
C ALA A 686 -11.23 -6.48 -23.39
N GLN A 687 -12.44 -5.87 -23.40
CA GLN A 687 -12.69 -4.64 -24.14
C GLN A 687 -11.99 -3.45 -23.46
N ALA A 688 -12.04 -3.34 -22.12
CA ALA A 688 -11.36 -2.27 -21.39
C ALA A 688 -9.84 -2.31 -21.62
N GLU A 689 -9.23 -3.49 -21.55
CA GLU A 689 -7.79 -3.68 -21.81
C GLU A 689 -7.41 -3.31 -23.26
N ALA A 690 -8.19 -3.77 -24.23
CA ALA A 690 -7.98 -3.41 -25.64
C ALA A 690 -8.15 -1.89 -25.88
N MET A 691 -9.02 -1.22 -25.13
CA MET A 691 -9.23 0.22 -25.21
C MET A 691 -8.06 1.01 -24.63
N VAL A 692 -7.37 0.52 -23.58
CA VAL A 692 -6.12 1.14 -23.09
C VAL A 692 -5.09 1.15 -24.22
N GLU A 693 -4.90 0.02 -24.90
CA GLU A 693 -3.96 -0.07 -26.03
C GLU A 693 -4.39 0.79 -27.23
N ALA A 694 -5.69 0.88 -27.51
CA ALA A 694 -6.23 1.73 -28.56
C ALA A 694 -6.04 3.23 -28.24
N PHE A 695 -6.19 3.64 -26.98
CA PHE A 695 -5.95 5.01 -26.53
C PHE A 695 -4.53 5.47 -26.87
N PHE A 696 -3.51 4.67 -26.54
CA PHE A 696 -2.11 5.00 -26.84
C PHE A 696 -1.74 4.86 -28.33
N ARG A 697 -2.58 4.23 -29.16
CA ARG A 697 -2.49 4.26 -30.64
C ARG A 697 -3.25 5.43 -31.27
N GLU A 698 -3.78 6.34 -30.45
CA GLU A 698 -4.65 7.44 -30.86
C GLU A 698 -5.92 6.97 -31.59
N ASP A 699 -6.44 5.79 -31.23
CA ASP A 699 -7.71 5.23 -31.71
C ASP A 699 -8.80 5.48 -30.66
N TYR A 700 -9.34 6.70 -30.62
CA TYR A 700 -10.29 7.10 -29.57
C TYR A 700 -11.78 6.75 -29.86
N ASP A 701 -12.11 6.25 -31.05
CA ASP A 701 -13.46 5.75 -31.37
C ASP A 701 -13.62 4.29 -30.91
N PHE A 702 -13.93 4.12 -29.62
CA PHE A 702 -14.06 2.81 -29.00
C PHE A 702 -15.40 2.12 -29.28
N LEU A 703 -16.40 2.87 -29.73
CA LEU A 703 -17.78 2.38 -29.90
C LEU A 703 -18.17 2.21 -31.37
N ASP A 704 -17.21 2.33 -32.29
CA ASP A 704 -17.40 2.33 -33.74
C ASP A 704 -18.58 3.27 -34.15
N GLN A 705 -18.65 4.45 -33.53
CA GLN A 705 -19.74 5.41 -33.75
C GLN A 705 -19.61 6.11 -35.11
N ALA A 706 -18.39 6.19 -35.67
CA ALA A 706 -18.21 6.66 -37.03
C ALA A 706 -18.64 5.58 -38.02
N THR A 707 -19.67 5.87 -38.83
CA THR A 707 -20.04 5.13 -40.06
C THR A 707 -18.92 4.99 -41.11
N ALA A 708 -17.69 5.46 -40.82
CA ALA A 708 -16.52 5.34 -41.66
C ALA A 708 -15.80 4.02 -41.34
N ALA A 709 -15.52 3.18 -42.34
CA ALA A 709 -14.57 2.10 -42.14
C ALA A 709 -13.23 2.68 -41.63
N LYS A 710 -12.62 2.06 -40.60
CA LYS A 710 -11.35 2.52 -40.01
C LYS A 710 -10.31 2.72 -41.12
N LEU A 711 -10.01 3.97 -41.45
CA LEU A 711 -9.04 4.35 -42.46
C LEU A 711 -7.66 4.44 -41.78
N PRO A 712 -6.75 3.47 -42.01
CA PRO A 712 -5.46 3.45 -41.31
C PRO A 712 -4.67 4.73 -41.58
N GLY A 713 -4.12 5.34 -40.54
CA GLY A 713 -3.35 6.59 -40.64
C GLY A 713 -4.18 7.87 -40.60
N PHE A 714 -5.51 7.79 -40.48
CA PHE A 714 -6.39 8.96 -40.40
C PHE A 714 -7.39 8.89 -39.23
N HIS A 715 -7.77 10.05 -38.70
CA HIS A 715 -8.99 10.25 -37.93
C HIS A 715 -10.12 10.65 -38.90
N ALA A 716 -11.02 9.72 -39.21
CA ALA A 716 -12.17 9.97 -40.07
C ALA A 716 -13.32 10.60 -39.27
N VAL A 717 -13.39 11.93 -39.28
CA VAL A 717 -14.36 12.69 -38.48
C VAL A 717 -15.79 12.54 -39.03
N LEU A 718 -15.94 12.58 -40.36
CA LEU A 718 -17.22 12.42 -41.08
C LEU A 718 -16.95 11.80 -42.46
N GLY A 719 -17.88 11.00 -42.98
CA GLY A 719 -17.79 10.41 -44.32
C GLY A 719 -17.72 8.88 -44.33
N ASN A 720 -17.99 8.27 -45.48
CA ASN A 720 -17.67 6.86 -45.71
C ASN A 720 -16.31 6.76 -46.42
N TRP A 721 -15.26 6.52 -45.64
CA TRP A 721 -13.88 6.45 -46.13
C TRP A 721 -13.43 5.00 -46.26
N SER A 722 -12.71 4.68 -47.33
CA SER A 722 -12.14 3.36 -47.57
C SER A 722 -10.81 3.45 -48.32
N ARG A 723 -10.08 2.33 -48.36
CA ARG A 723 -8.83 2.20 -49.11
C ARG A 723 -9.04 1.20 -50.24
N ILE A 724 -8.64 1.55 -51.45
CA ILE A 724 -8.63 0.65 -52.61
C ILE A 724 -7.25 0.63 -53.26
N GLU A 725 -6.96 -0.44 -53.98
CA GLU A 725 -5.79 -0.53 -54.87
C GLU A 725 -6.27 -0.52 -56.32
N GLU A 726 -5.69 0.36 -57.13
CA GLU A 726 -6.00 0.51 -58.55
C GLU A 726 -4.71 0.92 -59.28
N ASP A 727 -4.38 0.25 -60.38
CA ASP A 727 -3.18 0.52 -61.20
C ASP A 727 -1.86 0.51 -60.41
N GLY A 728 -1.74 -0.38 -59.41
CA GLY A 728 -0.56 -0.48 -58.54
C GLY A 728 -0.39 0.69 -57.56
N ARG A 729 -1.40 1.54 -57.41
CA ARG A 729 -1.41 2.68 -56.49
C ARG A 729 -2.52 2.51 -55.44
N THR A 730 -2.21 2.89 -54.21
CA THR A 730 -3.20 3.01 -53.14
C THR A 730 -4.00 4.30 -53.32
N TRP A 731 -5.32 4.19 -53.28
CA TRP A 731 -6.24 5.32 -53.24
C TRP A 731 -7.09 5.28 -51.97
N ILE A 732 -7.25 6.43 -51.34
CA ILE A 732 -8.24 6.68 -50.32
C ILE A 732 -9.51 7.18 -51.02
N VAL A 733 -10.63 6.52 -50.77
CA VAL A 733 -11.91 6.85 -51.41
C VAL A 733 -12.86 7.33 -50.34
N GLN A 734 -13.45 8.50 -50.57
CA GLN A 734 -14.69 8.88 -49.90
C GLN A 734 -15.85 8.59 -50.84
N ASP A 735 -16.84 7.83 -50.34
CA ASP A 735 -18.02 7.42 -51.10
C ASP A 735 -19.29 8.08 -50.54
N GLY A 736 -19.69 9.19 -51.18
CA GLY A 736 -20.96 9.89 -50.89
C GLY A 736 -22.19 9.29 -51.58
N SER A 737 -22.07 8.19 -52.36
CA SER A 737 -23.17 7.68 -53.19
C SER A 737 -24.40 7.22 -52.38
N ALA A 738 -24.19 6.72 -51.16
CA ALA A 738 -25.26 6.29 -50.24
C ALA A 738 -26.02 7.46 -49.59
N TRP A 739 -25.57 8.71 -49.78
CA TRP A 739 -26.19 9.88 -49.18
C TRP A 739 -27.54 10.25 -49.84
N LEU A 740 -27.64 10.12 -51.18
CA LEU A 740 -28.85 10.48 -51.95
C LEU A 740 -30.01 9.47 -51.96
N PRO A 741 -29.82 8.13 -51.95
CA PRO A 741 -30.93 7.17 -52.01
C PRO A 741 -31.93 7.26 -50.84
N ARG A 742 -31.55 7.88 -49.70
CA ARG A 742 -32.45 8.16 -48.57
C ARG A 742 -33.47 9.27 -48.82
N LEU A 743 -33.40 9.96 -49.96
CA LEU A 743 -34.34 11.00 -50.40
C LEU A 743 -35.24 10.57 -51.59
N SER A 744 -35.36 9.27 -51.88
CA SER A 744 -36.01 8.78 -53.11
C SER A 744 -37.41 9.39 -53.40
N ALA A 745 -37.68 9.57 -54.69
CA ALA A 745 -38.75 10.34 -55.34
C ALA A 745 -40.21 10.11 -54.89
N GLY A 746 -40.47 9.08 -54.08
CA GLY A 746 -41.82 8.83 -53.52
C GLY A 746 -42.19 9.78 -52.37
N LEU A 747 -41.21 10.24 -51.58
CA LEU A 747 -41.48 11.07 -50.39
C LEU A 747 -41.68 12.55 -50.75
N SER A 748 -40.99 13.03 -51.79
CA SER A 748 -41.15 14.39 -52.33
C SER A 748 -42.58 14.59 -52.86
N GLY A 749 -43.11 13.68 -53.68
CA GLY A 749 -44.48 13.81 -54.20
C GLY A 749 -45.58 13.74 -53.12
N PHE A 750 -45.32 13.03 -52.02
CA PHE A 750 -46.25 12.88 -50.90
C PHE A 750 -46.21 14.07 -49.93
N LEU A 751 -45.02 14.60 -49.63
CA LEU A 751 -44.84 15.68 -48.65
C LEU A 751 -44.97 17.10 -49.25
N THR A 752 -44.71 17.29 -50.55
CA THR A 752 -44.98 18.57 -51.24
C THR A 752 -46.48 18.91 -51.28
N ARG A 753 -47.34 17.88 -51.28
CA ARG A 753 -48.81 18.06 -51.14
C ARG A 753 -49.25 18.45 -49.73
N LEU A 754 -48.41 18.25 -48.71
CA LEU A 754 -48.75 18.41 -47.29
C LEU A 754 -48.22 19.72 -46.68
N VAL A 755 -47.08 20.26 -47.15
CA VAL A 755 -46.36 21.35 -46.44
C VAL A 755 -46.16 22.63 -47.26
N GLY A 756 -46.48 22.65 -48.57
CA GLY A 756 -46.39 23.89 -49.36
C GLY A 756 -44.97 24.52 -49.38
N PRO A 757 -44.82 25.84 -49.63
CA PRO A 757 -43.54 26.48 -49.96
C PRO A 757 -42.46 26.44 -48.85
N ARG A 758 -42.80 25.97 -47.65
CA ARG A 758 -41.90 25.88 -46.48
C ARG A 758 -40.89 24.72 -46.51
N TYR A 759 -40.85 23.98 -47.61
CA TYR A 759 -39.90 22.89 -47.82
C TYR A 759 -38.43 23.35 -47.77
N GLN A 760 -38.11 24.54 -48.28
CA GLN A 760 -36.73 25.07 -48.23
C GLN A 760 -36.28 25.41 -46.80
N GLU A 761 -37.12 26.03 -45.98
CA GLU A 761 -36.82 26.31 -44.56
C GLU A 761 -36.59 25.02 -43.75
N PHE A 762 -37.36 23.96 -44.02
CA PHE A 762 -37.19 22.67 -43.37
C PHE A 762 -35.86 21.99 -43.75
N LEU A 763 -35.44 22.06 -45.02
CA LEU A 763 -34.13 21.55 -45.47
C LEU A 763 -32.95 22.32 -44.88
N ASP A 764 -33.07 23.64 -44.72
CA ASP A 764 -32.05 24.47 -44.06
C ASP A 764 -31.93 24.18 -42.56
N THR A 765 -33.03 23.74 -41.93
CA THR A 765 -33.09 23.36 -40.51
C THR A 765 -32.48 21.96 -40.26
N ILE A 766 -32.47 21.07 -41.26
CA ILE A 766 -31.96 19.69 -41.14
C ILE A 766 -30.45 19.58 -41.40
N GLY A 767 -29.77 20.65 -41.83
CA GLY A 767 -28.31 20.64 -41.99
C GLY A 767 -27.81 19.80 -43.19
N ALA A 768 -28.69 19.42 -44.12
CA ALA A 768 -28.36 18.60 -45.28
C ALA A 768 -27.24 19.22 -46.17
N TYR A 769 -27.08 20.54 -46.19
CA TYR A 769 -26.00 21.23 -46.91
C TYR A 769 -24.67 21.34 -46.14
N ARG A 770 -24.60 20.84 -44.89
CA ARG A 770 -23.43 20.95 -43.99
C ARG A 770 -22.67 19.64 -43.82
N TYR A 771 -22.95 18.61 -44.61
CA TYR A 771 -22.20 17.37 -44.58
C TYR A 771 -20.87 17.54 -45.34
N PHE A 772 -19.78 17.66 -44.58
CA PHE A 772 -18.43 17.85 -45.09
C PHE A 772 -17.53 16.72 -44.61
N PRO A 773 -17.42 15.62 -45.39
CA PRO A 773 -16.53 14.54 -45.05
C PRO A 773 -15.09 15.04 -44.87
N LEU A 774 -14.47 14.66 -43.77
CA LEU A 774 -13.15 15.11 -43.34
C LEU A 774 -12.38 13.92 -42.75
N ALA A 775 -11.18 13.67 -43.29
CA ALA A 775 -10.23 12.69 -42.77
C ALA A 775 -8.93 13.40 -42.41
N VAL A 776 -8.60 13.46 -41.12
CA VAL A 776 -7.40 14.16 -40.60
C VAL A 776 -6.24 13.18 -40.51
N ALA A 777 -5.08 13.49 -41.08
CA ALA A 777 -3.93 12.60 -41.04
C ALA A 777 -3.31 12.55 -39.62
N LYS A 778 -3.10 11.34 -39.09
CA LYS A 778 -2.57 11.12 -37.73
C LYS A 778 -1.15 11.67 -37.59
N GLY A 779 -0.91 12.47 -36.56
CA GLY A 779 0.40 13.05 -36.25
C GLY A 779 1.00 13.90 -37.38
N ALA A 780 0.16 14.50 -38.23
CA ALA A 780 0.58 15.37 -39.32
C ALA A 780 0.07 16.79 -39.10
N GLU A 781 0.98 17.68 -38.71
CA GLU A 781 0.73 19.10 -38.51
C GLU A 781 1.61 19.92 -39.46
N LEU A 782 1.07 21.03 -39.95
CA LEU A 782 1.76 21.98 -40.81
C LEU A 782 1.63 23.38 -40.19
N ALA A 783 2.76 24.07 -40.08
CA ALA A 783 2.81 25.51 -39.79
C ALA A 783 3.34 26.26 -41.02
N ASP A 784 4.61 26.05 -41.38
CA ASP A 784 5.21 26.51 -42.64
C ASP A 784 5.66 25.30 -43.47
N GLY A 785 5.41 25.35 -44.78
CA GLY A 785 5.77 24.25 -45.70
C GLY A 785 4.74 24.04 -46.81
N ARG A 786 4.81 22.88 -47.46
CA ARG A 786 3.95 22.52 -48.60
C ARG A 786 3.21 21.22 -48.33
N LEU A 787 1.91 21.22 -48.62
CA LEU A 787 1.05 20.05 -48.61
C LEU A 787 0.67 19.71 -50.05
N SER A 788 0.67 18.43 -50.43
CA SER A 788 0.25 18.01 -51.77
C SER A 788 -0.55 16.72 -51.74
N VAL A 789 -1.50 16.56 -52.68
CA VAL A 789 -2.27 15.32 -52.87
C VAL A 789 -2.76 15.22 -54.31
N LEU A 790 -2.90 13.99 -54.81
CA LEU A 790 -3.63 13.72 -56.05
C LEU A 790 -5.11 13.54 -55.73
N VAL A 791 -5.97 14.27 -56.44
CA VAL A 791 -7.42 14.22 -56.30
C VAL A 791 -8.04 13.80 -57.63
N ARG A 792 -8.92 12.80 -57.60
CA ARG A 792 -9.73 12.37 -58.74
C ARG A 792 -11.21 12.41 -58.35
N PRO A 793 -11.95 13.48 -58.71
CA PRO A 793 -13.40 13.53 -58.54
C PRO A 793 -14.05 12.54 -59.51
N MET A 794 -14.85 11.58 -59.02
CA MET A 794 -15.40 10.49 -59.83
C MET A 794 -16.87 10.67 -60.16
N ALA A 795 -17.68 10.99 -59.15
CA ALA A 795 -19.13 11.07 -59.27
C ALA A 795 -19.73 11.96 -58.18
N GLY A 796 -21.00 12.31 -58.33
CA GLY A 796 -21.76 13.23 -57.47
C GLY A 796 -22.75 14.02 -58.31
N ILE A 797 -23.94 14.26 -57.75
CA ILE A 797 -25.08 14.92 -58.41
C ILE A 797 -25.05 16.42 -58.16
N ILE A 798 -24.76 16.82 -56.93
CA ILE A 798 -24.69 18.20 -56.47
C ILE A 798 -23.24 18.69 -56.60
N ASP A 799 -22.27 17.86 -56.22
CA ASP A 799 -20.86 18.23 -56.25
C ASP A 799 -19.93 17.08 -56.60
N GLN A 800 -18.83 17.42 -57.27
CA GLN A 800 -17.69 16.54 -57.46
C GLN A 800 -16.45 17.23 -56.93
N ALA A 801 -16.41 17.38 -55.61
CA ALA A 801 -15.41 18.16 -54.91
C ALA A 801 -14.35 17.27 -54.25
N GLY A 802 -13.12 17.77 -54.23
CA GLY A 802 -12.03 17.16 -53.47
C GLY A 802 -10.96 18.19 -53.15
N GLY A 803 -10.42 18.11 -51.93
CA GLY A 803 -9.49 19.11 -51.46
C GLY A 803 -8.64 18.67 -50.27
N LEU A 804 -7.76 19.59 -49.89
CA LEU A 804 -6.91 19.53 -48.73
C LEU A 804 -7.51 20.37 -47.61
N ALA A 805 -7.58 19.79 -46.40
CA ALA A 805 -7.79 20.53 -45.17
C ALA A 805 -6.44 20.86 -44.53
N LEU A 806 -6.27 22.09 -44.02
CA LEU A 806 -5.05 22.55 -43.37
C LEU A 806 -5.34 23.55 -42.25
N GLY A 807 -4.36 23.72 -41.35
CA GLY A 807 -4.51 24.60 -40.19
C GLY A 807 -5.66 24.17 -39.27
N LEU A 808 -5.93 22.86 -39.22
CA LEU A 808 -7.08 22.33 -38.50
C LEU A 808 -6.80 22.34 -37.00
N ARG A 809 -7.63 23.09 -36.27
CA ARG A 809 -7.57 23.19 -34.80
C ARG A 809 -8.60 22.30 -34.13
N ASN A 810 -9.76 22.16 -34.76
CA ASN A 810 -10.84 21.24 -34.39
C ASN A 810 -11.73 21.00 -35.61
N ALA A 811 -12.71 20.10 -35.48
CA ALA A 811 -13.62 19.71 -36.56
C ALA A 811 -14.50 20.86 -37.12
N GLY A 812 -14.56 22.01 -36.46
CA GLY A 812 -15.31 23.18 -36.92
C GLY A 812 -14.45 24.35 -37.39
N ASN A 813 -13.12 24.31 -37.22
CA ASN A 813 -12.22 25.43 -37.47
C ASN A 813 -10.96 24.99 -38.23
N TYR A 814 -10.94 25.23 -39.54
CA TYR A 814 -9.87 24.83 -40.46
C TYR A 814 -9.99 25.55 -41.81
N PHE A 815 -8.93 25.52 -42.62
CA PHE A 815 -8.96 25.99 -44.00
C PHE A 815 -9.07 24.82 -44.97
N VAL A 816 -9.68 25.07 -46.13
CA VAL A 816 -9.82 24.11 -47.22
C VAL A 816 -9.37 24.73 -48.52
N PHE A 817 -8.51 24.02 -49.25
CA PHE A 817 -8.23 24.27 -50.66
C PHE A 817 -8.79 23.12 -51.50
N ARG A 818 -9.74 23.41 -52.39
CA ARG A 818 -10.47 22.37 -53.12
C ARG A 818 -10.76 22.72 -54.57
N VAL A 819 -10.87 21.68 -55.39
CA VAL A 819 -11.40 21.72 -56.76
C VAL A 819 -12.80 21.12 -56.81
N ASN A 820 -13.62 21.55 -57.78
CA ASN A 820 -14.95 20.99 -58.01
C ASN A 820 -15.23 20.88 -59.52
N ALA A 821 -15.44 19.67 -60.02
CA ALA A 821 -15.68 19.41 -61.44
C ALA A 821 -17.11 19.75 -61.89
N VAL A 822 -18.08 19.85 -60.98
CA VAL A 822 -19.46 20.29 -61.33
C VAL A 822 -19.53 21.81 -61.38
N GLU A 823 -19.01 22.47 -60.36
CA GLU A 823 -19.00 23.94 -60.29
C GLU A 823 -17.92 24.61 -61.18
N GLN A 824 -17.01 23.82 -61.77
CA GLN A 824 -15.92 24.31 -62.65
C GLN A 824 -15.07 25.41 -61.99
N ASN A 825 -14.69 25.18 -60.73
CA ASN A 825 -13.97 26.18 -59.94
C ASN A 825 -12.96 25.55 -58.96
N VAL A 826 -12.02 26.40 -58.54
CA VAL A 826 -11.10 26.18 -57.44
C VAL A 826 -11.38 27.20 -56.35
N MET A 827 -11.22 26.80 -55.09
CA MET A 827 -11.65 27.63 -53.95
C MET A 827 -10.79 27.44 -52.72
N PHE A 828 -10.49 28.55 -52.03
CA PHE A 828 -10.15 28.59 -50.62
C PHE A 828 -11.40 28.90 -49.79
N SER A 829 -11.64 28.08 -48.77
CA SER A 829 -12.67 28.33 -47.76
C SER A 829 -12.06 28.25 -46.37
N GLU A 830 -12.64 28.99 -45.43
CA GLU A 830 -12.37 28.90 -44.01
C GLU A 830 -13.63 28.41 -43.31
N PHE A 831 -13.48 27.42 -42.45
CA PHE A 831 -14.52 27.01 -41.53
C PHE A 831 -14.31 27.77 -40.22
N VAL A 832 -15.33 28.52 -39.82
CA VAL A 832 -15.38 29.20 -38.52
C VAL A 832 -16.63 28.71 -37.83
N ASP A 833 -16.45 28.03 -36.71
CA ASP A 833 -17.53 27.41 -35.96
C ASP A 833 -18.42 26.46 -36.79
N GLY A 834 -17.82 25.67 -37.68
CA GLY A 834 -18.52 24.74 -38.57
C GLY A 834 -19.27 25.42 -39.72
N ARG A 835 -19.24 26.75 -39.79
CA ARG A 835 -19.79 27.53 -40.90
C ARG A 835 -18.68 27.78 -41.92
N ARG A 836 -18.95 27.38 -43.18
CA ARG A 836 -18.03 27.61 -44.29
C ARG A 836 -18.13 29.04 -44.80
N ILE A 837 -17.00 29.74 -44.84
CA ILE A 837 -16.83 31.08 -45.38
C ILE A 837 -15.89 30.99 -46.58
N ILE A 838 -16.35 31.44 -47.76
CA ILE A 838 -15.53 31.46 -48.97
C ILE A 838 -14.54 32.62 -48.86
N ARG A 839 -13.24 32.34 -49.02
CA ARG A 839 -12.17 33.35 -48.91
C ARG A 839 -11.63 33.78 -50.26
N ALA A 840 -11.43 32.84 -51.18
CA ALA A 840 -11.05 33.11 -52.55
C ALA A 840 -11.63 32.03 -53.48
N GLN A 841 -12.04 32.41 -54.68
CA GLN A 841 -12.52 31.46 -55.68
C GLN A 841 -12.18 31.96 -57.09
N ARG A 842 -11.95 31.02 -58.02
CA ARG A 842 -11.73 31.32 -59.43
C ARG A 842 -12.29 30.20 -60.31
N PRO A 843 -12.85 30.51 -61.49
CA PRO A 843 -13.15 29.48 -62.49
C PRO A 843 -11.91 28.69 -62.89
N LEU A 844 -12.07 27.38 -63.05
CA LEU A 844 -11.05 26.45 -63.53
C LEU A 844 -11.74 25.29 -64.24
N ALA A 845 -11.36 25.04 -65.50
CA ALA A 845 -11.92 23.92 -66.27
C ALA A 845 -11.44 22.59 -65.67
N LEU A 846 -12.38 21.74 -65.28
CA LEU A 846 -12.15 20.49 -64.56
C LEU A 846 -13.08 19.38 -65.09
N ASP A 847 -12.53 18.28 -65.56
CA ASP A 847 -13.25 17.11 -66.05
C ASP A 847 -13.44 16.06 -64.96
N SER A 848 -14.62 15.48 -64.93
CA SER A 848 -14.92 14.33 -64.07
C SER A 848 -14.08 13.11 -64.46
N GLY A 849 -13.55 12.37 -63.47
CA GLY A 849 -12.69 11.22 -63.66
C GLY A 849 -11.22 11.54 -63.95
N GLN A 850 -10.87 12.80 -64.20
CA GLN A 850 -9.48 13.21 -64.36
C GLN A 850 -8.79 13.39 -62.99
N THR A 851 -7.50 13.03 -62.92
CA THR A 851 -6.67 13.26 -61.73
C THR A 851 -5.99 14.63 -61.81
N TYR A 852 -6.11 15.39 -60.73
CA TYR A 852 -5.45 16.69 -60.53
C TYR A 852 -4.50 16.61 -59.33
N ARG A 853 -3.34 17.27 -59.41
CA ARG A 853 -2.43 17.46 -58.28
C ARG A 853 -2.77 18.78 -57.59
N LEU A 854 -3.25 18.71 -56.36
CA LEU A 854 -3.48 19.90 -55.52
C LEU A 854 -2.30 20.11 -54.60
N GLU A 855 -1.86 21.36 -54.48
CA GLU A 855 -0.78 21.74 -53.58
C GLU A 855 -1.11 23.03 -52.85
N VAL A 856 -0.76 23.12 -51.57
CA VAL A 856 -0.89 24.33 -50.77
C VAL A 856 0.44 24.64 -50.13
N GLU A 857 1.01 25.79 -50.44
CA GLU A 857 2.20 26.33 -49.78
C GLU A 857 1.77 27.32 -48.70
N VAL A 858 2.27 27.14 -47.48
CA VAL A 858 1.98 27.98 -46.32
C VAL A 858 3.27 28.66 -45.85
N SER A 859 3.21 29.99 -45.69
CA SER A 859 4.26 30.80 -45.09
C SER A 859 3.63 31.86 -44.18
N GLY A 860 3.72 31.65 -42.87
CA GLY A 860 3.05 32.45 -41.85
C GLY A 860 1.53 32.40 -42.02
N GLY A 861 0.95 33.53 -42.41
CA GLY A 861 -0.49 33.63 -42.72
C GLY A 861 -0.85 33.51 -44.19
N ARG A 862 0.14 33.44 -45.08
CA ARG A 862 -0.07 33.42 -46.53
C ARG A 862 -0.16 31.99 -47.04
N MET A 863 -1.23 31.71 -47.79
CA MET A 863 -1.50 30.42 -48.42
C MET A 863 -1.56 30.56 -49.94
N ARG A 864 -0.78 29.75 -50.66
CA ARG A 864 -0.78 29.68 -52.13
C ARG A 864 -1.27 28.31 -52.55
N GLY A 865 -2.40 28.26 -53.25
CA GLY A 865 -2.99 27.04 -53.77
C GLY A 865 -2.63 26.84 -55.24
N LEU A 866 -2.01 25.72 -55.55
CA LEU A 866 -1.61 25.33 -56.90
C LEU A 866 -2.41 24.11 -57.37
N VAL A 867 -2.72 24.08 -58.66
CA VAL A 867 -3.31 22.92 -59.34
C VAL A 867 -2.38 22.55 -60.50
N ASP A 868 -1.92 21.30 -60.52
CA ASP A 868 -0.94 20.77 -61.49
C ASP A 868 0.32 21.64 -61.62
N GLY A 869 0.83 22.13 -60.49
CA GLY A 869 2.02 22.97 -60.40
C GLY A 869 1.82 24.43 -60.84
N ARG A 870 0.60 24.84 -61.22
CA ARG A 870 0.28 26.23 -61.58
C ARG A 870 -0.46 26.93 -60.45
N LEU A 871 -0.04 28.15 -60.11
CA LEU A 871 -0.69 28.97 -59.10
C LEU A 871 -2.15 29.26 -59.50
N ALA A 872 -3.08 28.81 -58.66
CA ALA A 872 -4.51 28.91 -58.90
C ALA A 872 -5.15 30.02 -58.04
N LEU A 873 -4.82 30.05 -56.75
CA LEU A 873 -5.31 31.06 -55.81
C LEU A 873 -4.22 31.43 -54.80
N GLU A 874 -4.31 32.63 -54.25
CA GLU A 874 -3.50 33.09 -53.12
C GLU A 874 -4.44 33.78 -52.12
N TYR A 875 -4.25 33.53 -50.84
CA TYR A 875 -5.03 34.13 -49.77
C TYR A 875 -4.15 34.37 -48.54
N ASP A 876 -4.31 35.53 -47.90
CA ASP A 876 -3.66 35.87 -46.64
C ASP A 876 -4.70 35.82 -45.51
N ALA A 877 -4.49 34.90 -44.57
CA ALA A 877 -5.38 34.72 -43.42
C ALA A 877 -5.24 35.85 -42.37
N GLY A 878 -4.20 36.69 -42.47
CA GLY A 878 -3.89 37.73 -41.49
C GLY A 878 -3.41 37.20 -40.14
N ARG A 879 -3.23 35.87 -40.03
CA ARG A 879 -2.74 35.16 -38.83
C ARG A 879 -2.03 33.88 -39.23
N PRO A 880 -1.07 33.37 -38.43
CA PRO A 880 -0.39 32.11 -38.72
C PRO A 880 -1.36 30.93 -38.95
N VAL A 881 -1.16 30.20 -40.04
CA VAL A 881 -1.94 28.99 -40.39
C VAL A 881 -1.17 27.78 -39.89
N ALA A 882 -1.43 27.38 -38.65
CA ALA A 882 -0.81 26.21 -38.03
C ALA A 882 -1.86 25.23 -37.49
N GLY A 883 -1.65 23.93 -37.71
CA GLY A 883 -2.48 22.86 -37.18
C GLY A 883 -2.45 21.59 -38.03
N TYR A 884 -3.39 20.68 -37.77
CA TYR A 884 -3.47 19.40 -38.48
C TYR A 884 -3.81 19.58 -39.96
N VAL A 885 -3.42 18.58 -40.75
CA VAL A 885 -3.74 18.48 -42.19
C VAL A 885 -4.58 17.25 -42.49
N GLY A 886 -5.30 17.27 -43.61
CA GLY A 886 -6.16 16.16 -43.98
C GLY A 886 -6.79 16.27 -45.35
N LEU A 887 -7.72 15.35 -45.62
CA LEU A 887 -8.50 15.26 -46.83
C LEU A 887 -9.91 15.79 -46.57
N TRP A 888 -10.46 16.51 -47.54
CA TRP A 888 -11.78 17.12 -47.45
C TRP A 888 -12.59 16.90 -48.72
N THR A 889 -13.89 16.71 -48.59
CA THR A 889 -14.82 16.65 -49.72
C THR A 889 -16.23 17.12 -49.32
N LYS A 890 -17.18 17.03 -50.24
CA LYS A 890 -18.57 17.50 -50.08
C LYS A 890 -19.54 16.32 -50.18
N ALA A 891 -20.74 16.52 -49.63
CA ALA A 891 -21.61 15.47 -49.14
C ALA A 891 -21.81 14.23 -50.03
N ASP A 892 -22.14 14.44 -51.30
CA ASP A 892 -22.49 13.40 -52.26
C ASP A 892 -21.36 13.06 -53.23
N SER A 893 -20.21 13.74 -53.10
CA SER A 893 -19.05 13.48 -53.94
C SER A 893 -18.57 12.04 -53.71
N VAL A 894 -18.14 11.40 -54.79
CA VAL A 894 -17.29 10.21 -54.74
C VAL A 894 -15.94 10.67 -55.24
N THR A 895 -14.96 10.74 -54.36
CA THR A 895 -13.65 11.32 -54.67
C THR A 895 -12.53 10.41 -54.19
N ARG A 896 -11.53 10.22 -55.06
CA ARG A 896 -10.32 9.44 -54.74
C ARG A 896 -9.14 10.37 -54.48
N PHE A 897 -8.37 10.04 -53.44
CA PHE A 897 -7.17 10.75 -53.00
C PHE A 897 -5.98 9.80 -52.99
N SER A 898 -4.79 10.26 -53.35
CA SER A 898 -3.57 9.45 -53.26
C SER A 898 -2.34 10.34 -53.14
N GLY A 899 -1.28 9.85 -52.51
CA GLY A 899 -0.01 10.57 -52.44
C GLY A 899 -0.07 11.81 -51.56
N LEU A 900 -0.81 11.79 -50.45
CA LEU A 900 -0.81 12.92 -49.51
C LEU A 900 0.60 13.07 -48.95
N ALA A 901 1.28 14.18 -49.24
CA ALA A 901 2.64 14.42 -48.81
C ALA A 901 2.78 15.79 -48.14
N LEU A 902 3.50 15.80 -47.03
CA LEU A 902 3.86 16.97 -46.25
C LEU A 902 5.35 17.25 -46.43
N ASP A 903 5.71 18.42 -46.97
CA ASP A 903 7.08 18.90 -47.14
C ASP A 903 7.30 20.09 -46.19
N ALA A 904 7.94 19.83 -45.06
CA ALA A 904 8.24 20.80 -44.02
C ALA A 904 9.76 20.87 -43.79
N ALA A 905 10.23 21.79 -42.93
CA ALA A 905 11.66 21.95 -42.63
C ALA A 905 12.38 20.66 -42.18
N ALA A 906 11.64 19.64 -41.74
CA ALA A 906 12.15 18.32 -41.34
C ALA A 906 12.24 17.28 -42.50
N GLY A 907 11.89 17.65 -43.74
CA GLY A 907 11.88 16.78 -44.92
C GLY A 907 10.48 16.35 -45.40
N VAL A 908 10.43 15.61 -46.50
CA VAL A 908 9.17 15.15 -47.13
C VAL A 908 8.66 13.88 -46.43
N ARG A 909 7.44 13.94 -45.87
CA ARG A 909 6.73 12.81 -45.27
C ARG A 909 5.53 12.42 -46.12
N LEU A 910 5.52 11.20 -46.65
CA LEU A 910 4.36 10.61 -47.34
C LEU A 910 3.36 10.05 -46.30
N LEU A 911 2.10 10.44 -46.40
CA LEU A 911 1.03 10.14 -45.44
C LEU A 911 0.01 9.12 -45.99
N CYS A 912 -0.20 9.05 -47.31
CA CYS A 912 -0.99 8.00 -47.95
C CYS A 912 -0.68 7.76 -49.43
#